data_AF-A0AA39S1W0-F1
#
_entry.id   AF-A0AA39S1W0-F1
#
_cell.length_a   1.000
_cell.length_b   1.000
_cell.length_c   1.000
_cell.angle_alpha   90.00
_cell.angle_beta   90.00
_cell.angle_gamma   90.00
#
_symmetry.space_group_name_H-M   'P 1'
#
loop_
_entity.id
_entity.type
_entity.pdbx_description
1 polymer ?
#
loop_
_entity_poly.entity_id
_entity_poly.type
_entity_poly.pdbx_seq_one_letter_code
_entity_poly.pdbx_strand_id
1 'polypeptide(L)'
;MATPTNVNLIGNPTTGNLQAPLMGNPTPANPQPLMGNPTPASAALQHMLPNPAQAAARQQFMSNQAQAAAAAPTMQQQMLTTPAQAAASEAMHQIYGNQTPANLQHTPGTLQQPLMIGGQHAPTDPLQQQFGSHQTPAHAQPHMVINRNRQPQRGLMQSQINVPHQPQHTTAVQKQTVPIVDNMQPQQMVATNQPLHNPMMKSDRLMFSSSDDTMMSKQIQATHVPDGREIDVKPLLFIVEDIFKRAVPNVLAISDSDGQASTEAIEETTYQSKFIGMLEAMAYVIDRISCEISCKCSGGGDAHATAIAILNMLTSYSWDAKLAIALSAFAVNYGEFWLVAQSYTTNQLSKAVAILKQLPEILENSSMLKPQFDAIKNLIKAMVDISKCIGEFRELPTHYISSDVEALTTAMSLVPVAVYWTIRSILACSSQITGLTLLGREHMVSTTEAWELSSLAHKLSNMHTHLKTQLAICYKLMDEKKHIEGYQNLRHLFDMAHIDNMKILRALIYQKDDLLPLVDGATKNRVNIEVLRRKNVLLLISDLDISQEEIVILEQIYSEARQHTRHDSLYEVVWLPILDPTIPWTETKQERFEYLKSTMPWYTVHHPSLIDRAVIKFTKEVWNFQKKPILVVLDPHGRVVCPNALHMMWIWGSLAFPFTTAKEEALWREETWRLELLVDGIDPVVMNWMSEGRYICLYGGEDMDWIRKFTTTANAVAQAAGISLGMVYVGKSNPKERVRRNNATITAENLSHCWQDLTSIWYFWVRIASMWHSKNQLGKTVENDLVMNEIMTMLSFDGSEGGWAVLARGNSELVRAKGGLFLTCLQDYEKHWRETARQKGVIPALQDHLNQLHTPHHCNRFVLPGTAGSIPENVVCSECGKSMQRYIMYQCCDE
;
A
#
# COMPACT_ATOMS: atom_id res chain seq x y z
N MET A 1 -7.00 51.86 50.35
CA MET A 1 -8.22 51.56 51.15
C MET A 1 -8.67 50.15 50.76
N ALA A 2 -8.96 49.21 51.65
CA ALA A 2 -8.63 49.14 53.09
C ALA A 2 -8.53 47.66 53.51
N THR A 3 -7.65 47.36 54.47
CA THR A 3 -7.52 46.08 55.20
C THR A 3 -8.41 46.12 56.48
N PRO A 4 -8.74 45.02 57.20
CA PRO A 4 -7.78 44.31 58.10
C PRO A 4 -8.03 42.77 58.34
N THR A 5 -7.03 41.86 58.27
CA THR A 5 -6.03 41.36 59.29
C THR A 5 -6.42 40.11 60.11
N ASN A 6 -5.37 39.33 60.49
CA ASN A 6 -5.21 38.38 61.63
C ASN A 6 -5.23 36.86 61.31
N VAL A 7 -4.44 35.97 61.95
CA VAL A 7 -3.13 36.03 62.70
C VAL A 7 -2.64 34.55 62.77
N ASN A 8 -1.46 34.15 62.28
CA ASN A 8 -0.08 34.22 62.82
C ASN A 8 0.29 33.16 63.90
N LEU A 9 1.57 32.69 63.86
CA LEU A 9 2.39 32.02 64.90
C LEU A 9 2.77 30.49 64.80
N ILE A 10 4.05 30.26 64.44
CA ILE A 10 5.11 29.43 65.11
C ILE A 10 4.96 27.89 65.26
N GLY A 11 6.05 27.14 64.94
CA GLY A 11 6.24 25.73 65.33
C GLY A 11 7.52 25.02 64.80
N ASN A 12 8.71 25.33 65.35
CA ASN A 12 10.04 24.70 65.10
C ASN A 12 10.99 25.11 66.27
N PRO A 13 12.23 24.59 66.52
CA PRO A 13 13.02 23.51 65.87
C PRO A 13 13.79 22.57 66.85
N THR A 14 14.69 21.69 66.35
CA THR A 14 15.95 21.21 67.00
C THR A 14 16.88 20.52 65.97
N THR A 15 18.05 21.09 65.58
CA THR A 15 19.46 20.79 66.01
C THR A 15 20.02 19.39 65.67
N GLY A 16 21.27 19.20 65.19
CA GLY A 16 22.43 20.10 64.96
C GLY A 16 23.30 19.67 63.75
N ASN A 17 24.24 20.47 63.20
CA ASN A 17 25.56 20.90 63.74
C ASN A 17 26.50 19.69 64.02
N LEU A 18 27.75 19.57 63.52
CA LEU A 18 28.82 20.52 63.07
C LEU A 18 29.53 19.98 61.77
N GLN A 19 30.62 20.49 61.18
CA GLN A 19 31.64 21.53 61.51
C GLN A 19 32.38 22.04 60.23
N ALA A 20 32.99 23.23 60.28
CA ALA A 20 33.95 23.76 59.28
C ALA A 20 35.40 23.77 59.91
N PRO A 21 36.50 24.47 59.46
CA PRO A 21 36.56 25.76 58.70
C PRO A 21 37.82 26.04 57.80
N LEU A 22 37.97 27.31 57.36
CA LEU A 22 39.18 28.04 56.83
C LEU A 22 39.71 27.62 55.43
N MET A 23 40.05 28.48 54.44
CA MET A 23 40.52 29.89 54.27
C MET A 23 42.04 30.04 54.02
N GLY A 24 42.44 30.56 52.84
CA GLY A 24 43.81 31.02 52.55
C GLY A 24 44.13 31.25 51.04
N ASN A 25 44.49 32.50 50.68
CA ASN A 25 45.09 32.90 49.37
C ASN A 25 46.63 32.69 49.38
N PRO A 26 47.45 32.95 48.31
CA PRO A 26 47.15 33.48 46.96
C PRO A 26 47.83 32.72 45.77
N THR A 27 47.70 33.26 44.55
CA THR A 27 48.54 33.02 43.35
C THR A 27 49.73 34.04 43.29
N PRO A 28 50.67 34.04 42.31
CA PRO A 28 50.80 33.26 41.06
C PRO A 28 52.23 32.69 40.73
N ALA A 29 52.40 32.25 39.47
CA ALA A 29 53.65 32.12 38.66
C ALA A 29 54.34 30.75 38.50
N ASN A 30 54.05 30.09 37.36
CA ASN A 30 54.93 29.44 36.34
C ASN A 30 56.28 28.77 36.73
N PRO A 31 56.70 27.65 36.08
CA PRO A 31 56.68 27.55 34.61
C PRO A 31 56.31 26.18 33.93
N GLN A 32 55.92 26.31 32.66
CA GLN A 32 55.90 25.32 31.56
C GLN A 32 54.91 24.12 31.61
N PRO A 33 54.28 23.77 30.47
CA PRO A 33 53.28 22.69 30.41
C PRO A 33 53.84 21.33 29.98
N LEU A 34 53.28 20.26 30.55
CA LEU A 34 53.34 18.90 30.01
C LEU A 34 51.99 18.53 29.38
N MET A 35 51.99 17.62 28.40
CA MET A 35 50.83 17.35 27.55
C MET A 35 49.69 16.65 28.30
N GLY A 36 48.47 17.18 28.17
CA GLY A 36 47.22 16.53 28.55
C GLY A 36 46.20 16.68 27.43
N ASN A 37 45.57 15.58 27.01
CA ASN A 37 44.70 15.55 25.83
C ASN A 37 43.35 16.25 26.06
N PRO A 38 42.94 17.22 25.21
CA PRO A 38 41.55 17.61 25.06
C PRO A 38 40.81 16.64 24.12
N THR A 39 39.50 16.47 24.33
CA THR A 39 38.60 15.69 23.47
C THR A 39 38.38 16.35 22.09
N PRO A 40 38.58 15.66 20.96
CA PRO A 40 38.31 16.21 19.64
C PRO A 40 36.92 15.81 19.10
N ALA A 41 35.87 16.51 19.54
CA ALA A 41 34.56 16.47 18.87
C ALA A 41 34.56 17.32 17.58
N SER A 42 35.46 17.03 16.63
CA SER A 42 35.59 17.75 15.36
C SER A 42 36.48 17.03 14.32
N ALA A 43 36.13 15.80 13.90
CA ALA A 43 36.88 15.06 12.87
C ALA A 43 36.03 14.00 12.13
N ALA A 44 34.88 14.37 11.55
CA ALA A 44 33.96 13.43 10.90
C ALA A 44 33.41 13.92 9.54
N LEU A 45 34.25 14.56 8.71
CA LEU A 45 33.81 15.12 7.42
C LEU A 45 34.87 15.07 6.30
N GLN A 46 35.68 14.01 6.26
CA GLN A 46 36.60 13.72 5.14
C GLN A 46 36.87 12.21 5.05
N HIS A 47 36.08 11.47 4.27
CA HIS A 47 36.44 10.24 3.54
C HIS A 47 35.24 9.67 2.75
N MET A 48 34.75 10.43 1.76
CA MET A 48 33.92 9.89 0.68
C MET A 48 34.69 9.92 -0.64
N LEU A 49 35.40 8.83 -0.93
CA LEU A 49 35.91 8.50 -2.25
C LEU A 49 35.53 7.04 -2.54
N PRO A 50 34.88 6.74 -3.68
CA PRO A 50 34.47 5.37 -4.01
C PRO A 50 35.69 4.49 -4.31
N ASN A 51 35.70 3.27 -3.79
CA ASN A 51 36.79 2.32 -4.00
C ASN A 51 36.82 1.86 -5.49
N PRO A 52 37.89 2.12 -6.27
CA PRO A 52 37.91 1.82 -7.70
C PRO A 52 37.76 0.32 -8.02
N ALA A 53 38.09 -0.58 -7.09
CA ALA A 53 37.87 -2.02 -7.26
C ALA A 53 36.37 -2.37 -7.45
N GLN A 54 35.46 -1.64 -6.79
CA GLN A 54 34.02 -1.86 -6.93
C GLN A 54 33.48 -1.35 -8.29
N ALA A 55 34.08 -0.29 -8.84
CA ALA A 55 33.74 0.19 -10.17
C ALA A 55 34.16 -0.81 -11.27
N ALA A 56 35.38 -1.35 -11.17
CA ALA A 56 35.88 -2.38 -12.09
C ALA A 56 35.03 -3.66 -12.07
N ALA A 57 34.72 -4.18 -10.88
CA ALA A 57 33.86 -5.35 -10.72
C ALA A 57 32.44 -5.13 -11.29
N ARG A 58 31.87 -3.93 -11.10
CA ARG A 58 30.54 -3.58 -11.64
C ARG A 58 30.56 -3.45 -13.16
N GLN A 59 31.64 -2.93 -13.76
CA GLN A 59 31.81 -2.94 -15.21
C GLN A 59 31.95 -4.37 -15.76
N GLN A 60 32.78 -5.23 -15.15
CA GLN A 60 32.90 -6.64 -15.57
C GLN A 60 31.55 -7.38 -15.49
N PHE A 61 30.75 -7.16 -14.44
CA PHE A 61 29.43 -7.76 -14.32
C PHE A 61 28.49 -7.34 -15.46
N MET A 62 28.47 -6.06 -15.83
CA MET A 62 27.64 -5.56 -16.94
C MET A 62 28.16 -6.01 -18.31
N SER A 63 29.48 -6.13 -18.50
CA SER A 63 30.08 -6.75 -19.69
C SER A 63 29.65 -8.20 -19.87
N ASN A 64 29.66 -8.98 -18.78
CA ASN A 64 29.27 -10.39 -18.81
C ASN A 64 27.77 -10.56 -19.07
N GLN A 65 26.91 -9.68 -18.53
CA GLN A 65 25.48 -9.66 -18.88
C GLN A 65 25.25 -9.32 -20.36
N ALA A 66 25.98 -8.35 -20.93
CA ALA A 66 25.87 -8.00 -22.34
C ALA A 66 26.31 -9.16 -23.26
N GLN A 67 27.36 -9.90 -22.89
CA GLN A 67 27.81 -11.08 -23.63
C GLN A 67 26.81 -12.25 -23.51
N ALA A 68 26.20 -12.47 -22.34
CA ALA A 68 25.16 -13.49 -22.17
C ALA A 68 23.90 -13.18 -23.00
N ALA A 69 23.46 -11.90 -23.05
CA ALA A 69 22.32 -11.48 -23.86
C ALA A 69 22.55 -11.66 -25.37
N ALA A 70 23.79 -11.50 -25.85
CA ALA A 70 24.15 -11.68 -27.26
C ALA A 70 24.13 -13.15 -27.73
N ALA A 71 24.19 -14.12 -26.81
CA ALA A 71 24.26 -15.55 -27.12
C ALA A 71 22.87 -16.24 -27.22
N ALA A 72 21.77 -15.54 -26.94
CA ALA A 72 20.43 -16.12 -26.90
C ALA A 72 19.88 -16.68 -28.24
N PRO A 73 20.10 -16.06 -29.43
CA PRO A 73 19.41 -16.47 -30.66
C PRO A 73 20.19 -17.51 -31.46
N THR A 74 20.38 -18.72 -30.92
CA THR A 74 20.89 -19.87 -31.71
C THR A 74 20.43 -21.25 -31.21
N MET A 75 20.10 -21.41 -29.94
CA MET A 75 19.79 -22.73 -29.37
C MET A 75 18.35 -23.23 -29.63
N GLN A 76 17.53 -22.46 -30.36
CA GLN A 76 16.09 -22.73 -30.55
C GLN A 76 15.73 -23.30 -31.94
N GLN A 77 16.73 -23.77 -32.71
CA GLN A 77 16.52 -24.21 -34.10
C GLN A 77 17.18 -25.56 -34.47
N GLN A 78 17.45 -26.43 -33.49
CA GLN A 78 18.05 -27.77 -33.72
C GLN A 78 17.33 -28.96 -33.06
N MET A 79 16.16 -28.80 -32.44
CA MET A 79 15.37 -29.91 -31.86
C MET A 79 14.01 -30.10 -32.55
N LEU A 80 14.01 -30.22 -33.90
CA LEU A 80 12.79 -30.39 -34.70
C LEU A 80 12.90 -31.48 -35.80
N THR A 81 13.63 -32.57 -35.52
CA THR A 81 13.67 -33.76 -36.41
C THR A 81 13.82 -35.09 -35.64
N THR A 82 12.70 -35.71 -35.22
CA THR A 82 12.33 -37.14 -35.45
C THR A 82 11.14 -37.56 -34.56
N PRO A 83 10.37 -38.62 -34.89
CA PRO A 83 9.05 -38.86 -34.29
C PRO A 83 8.92 -40.19 -33.54
N ALA A 84 8.60 -40.14 -32.23
CA ALA A 84 8.07 -41.30 -31.49
C ALA A 84 7.36 -40.88 -30.18
N GLN A 85 6.02 -40.87 -30.16
CA GLN A 85 5.11 -41.19 -29.03
C GLN A 85 3.68 -40.68 -29.31
N ALA A 86 2.93 -41.44 -30.11
CA ALA A 86 1.50 -41.24 -30.34
C ALA A 86 0.73 -42.50 -29.93
N ALA A 87 0.63 -42.77 -28.62
CA ALA A 87 -0.01 -43.98 -28.07
C ALA A 87 -0.40 -43.85 -26.56
N ALA A 88 -1.05 -42.76 -26.13
CA ALA A 88 -1.48 -42.60 -24.72
C ALA A 88 -2.67 -41.64 -24.51
N SER A 89 -3.59 -41.48 -25.48
CA SER A 89 -4.65 -40.45 -25.43
C SER A 89 -6.07 -40.95 -25.79
N GLU A 90 -6.34 -42.25 -25.69
CA GLU A 90 -7.66 -42.86 -25.98
C GLU A 90 -8.18 -43.72 -24.81
N ALA A 91 -8.44 -43.09 -23.65
CA ALA A 91 -8.93 -43.81 -22.47
C ALA A 91 -9.84 -43.01 -21.50
N MET A 92 -10.44 -41.87 -21.92
CA MET A 92 -11.27 -41.08 -20.98
C MET A 92 -12.43 -40.28 -21.60
N HIS A 93 -13.22 -40.89 -22.50
CA HIS A 93 -14.47 -40.27 -23.01
C HIS A 93 -15.59 -41.28 -23.35
N GLN A 94 -16.05 -42.05 -22.36
CA GLN A 94 -17.36 -42.74 -22.42
C GLN A 94 -18.07 -42.70 -21.05
N ILE A 95 -19.38 -42.98 -21.06
CA ILE A 95 -20.28 -43.02 -19.89
C ILE A 95 -20.52 -41.66 -19.22
N TYR A 96 -21.39 -40.85 -19.83
CA TYR A 96 -22.66 -40.43 -19.20
C TYR A 96 -23.63 -39.88 -20.25
N GLY A 97 -24.85 -40.41 -20.30
CA GLY A 97 -25.90 -40.00 -21.24
C GLY A 97 -27.27 -40.49 -20.78
N ASN A 98 -28.26 -39.59 -20.73
CA ASN A 98 -29.55 -39.84 -20.07
C ASN A 98 -30.52 -40.67 -20.93
N GLN A 99 -31.33 -41.51 -20.28
CA GLN A 99 -32.65 -41.94 -20.79
C GLN A 99 -33.70 -42.02 -19.68
N THR A 100 -34.95 -41.75 -20.07
CA THR A 100 -36.24 -41.76 -19.35
C THR A 100 -37.33 -41.98 -20.42
N PRO A 101 -38.57 -42.49 -20.18
CA PRO A 101 -39.41 -42.16 -19.01
C PRO A 101 -40.47 -43.22 -18.56
N ALA A 102 -41.41 -42.75 -17.72
CA ALA A 102 -42.86 -43.09 -17.69
C ALA A 102 -43.45 -44.11 -16.68
N ASN A 103 -43.87 -43.57 -15.53
CA ASN A 103 -45.30 -43.43 -15.10
C ASN A 103 -46.14 -44.67 -14.66
N LEU A 104 -46.60 -44.67 -13.40
CA LEU A 104 -47.95 -45.13 -12.98
C LEU A 104 -48.33 -44.54 -11.59
N GLN A 105 -49.58 -44.77 -11.13
CA GLN A 105 -50.32 -43.85 -10.24
C GLN A 105 -50.49 -44.29 -8.77
N HIS A 106 -50.91 -43.32 -7.93
CA HIS A 106 -51.79 -43.38 -6.73
C HIS A 106 -51.26 -42.90 -5.35
N THR A 107 -52.22 -42.37 -4.59
CA THR A 107 -52.21 -41.74 -3.25
C THR A 107 -53.38 -42.33 -2.42
N PRO A 108 -53.62 -41.98 -1.13
CA PRO A 108 -52.75 -41.43 -0.05
C PRO A 108 -52.87 -42.19 1.31
N GLY A 109 -52.09 -41.77 2.33
CA GLY A 109 -52.65 -41.54 3.68
C GLY A 109 -51.96 -42.17 4.91
N THR A 110 -51.93 -41.39 6.01
CA THR A 110 -51.80 -41.82 7.44
C THR A 110 -50.47 -42.48 7.91
N LEU A 111 -50.02 -42.41 9.18
CA LEU A 111 -50.65 -42.02 10.47
C LEU A 111 -49.61 -41.48 11.51
N GLN A 112 -50.05 -40.53 12.36
CA GLN A 112 -49.65 -40.19 13.76
C GLN A 112 -48.19 -40.02 14.26
N GLN A 113 -47.99 -38.88 14.94
CA GLN A 113 -47.16 -38.74 16.15
C GLN A 113 -47.94 -39.19 17.42
N PRO A 114 -47.26 -39.43 18.56
CA PRO A 114 -47.85 -39.23 19.89
C PRO A 114 -47.86 -37.73 20.28
N LEU A 115 -48.87 -37.30 21.03
CA LEU A 115 -49.11 -35.92 21.49
C LEU A 115 -49.59 -35.95 22.94
N MET A 116 -49.46 -34.83 23.69
CA MET A 116 -50.25 -34.34 24.85
C MET A 116 -49.38 -33.45 25.79
N ILE A 117 -49.84 -32.39 26.47
CA ILE A 117 -51.09 -31.60 26.39
C ILE A 117 -50.87 -30.19 27.02
N GLY A 118 -51.61 -29.18 26.56
CA GLY A 118 -52.05 -28.01 27.35
C GLY A 118 -51.10 -26.80 27.47
N GLY A 119 -51.57 -25.55 27.42
CA GLY A 119 -52.94 -25.03 27.25
C GLY A 119 -52.97 -23.53 26.89
N GLN A 120 -54.13 -22.97 26.56
CA GLN A 120 -54.30 -21.62 26.01
C GLN A 120 -54.72 -20.57 27.08
N HIS A 121 -54.30 -19.31 26.95
CA HIS A 121 -55.16 -18.13 26.72
C HIS A 121 -54.50 -16.77 27.09
N ALA A 122 -54.92 -15.73 26.36
CA ALA A 122 -54.84 -14.28 26.69
C ALA A 122 -56.29 -13.75 26.84
N PRO A 123 -56.61 -12.44 27.06
CA PRO A 123 -55.75 -11.25 27.23
C PRO A 123 -56.16 -10.32 28.41
N THR A 124 -55.53 -9.15 28.60
CA THR A 124 -56.20 -7.81 28.72
C THR A 124 -55.23 -6.65 29.02
N ASP A 125 -55.52 -5.49 28.39
CA ASP A 125 -55.13 -4.10 28.74
C ASP A 125 -56.40 -3.42 29.35
N PRO A 126 -56.44 -2.16 29.91
CA PRO A 126 -55.78 -0.93 29.40
C PRO A 126 -55.45 0.21 30.44
N LEU A 127 -55.21 1.44 29.91
CA LEU A 127 -55.16 2.79 30.56
C LEU A 127 -53.82 3.18 31.24
N GLN A 128 -53.27 4.41 31.18
CA GLN A 128 -53.50 5.70 30.47
C GLN A 128 -52.20 6.57 30.63
N GLN A 129 -51.91 7.78 30.08
CA GLN A 129 -52.51 8.89 29.27
C GLN A 129 -51.43 9.35 28.22
N GLN A 130 -51.59 10.19 27.18
CA GLN A 130 -52.18 11.55 26.98
C GLN A 130 -51.28 12.69 27.53
N PHE A 131 -50.95 13.81 26.83
CA PHE A 131 -51.29 14.40 25.51
C PHE A 131 -49.99 14.59 24.67
N GLY A 132 -49.95 14.87 23.36
CA GLY A 132 -50.95 15.29 22.36
C GLY A 132 -50.44 16.55 21.60
N SER A 133 -50.85 16.89 20.37
CA SER A 133 -51.74 16.25 19.37
C SER A 133 -51.78 17.09 18.06
N HIS A 134 -52.29 16.53 16.94
CA HIS A 134 -52.65 17.23 15.67
C HIS A 134 -51.47 17.72 14.77
N GLN A 135 -51.61 17.98 13.45
CA GLN A 135 -52.73 17.79 12.49
C GLN A 135 -52.24 17.59 11.03
N THR A 136 -53.17 17.27 10.11
CA THR A 136 -53.06 17.30 8.62
C THR A 136 -54.40 17.82 8.04
N PRO A 137 -54.49 18.12 6.72
CA PRO A 137 -55.14 17.21 5.73
C PRO A 137 -54.32 17.04 4.42
N ALA A 138 -54.35 15.94 3.65
CA ALA A 138 -55.42 15.34 2.81
C ALA A 138 -55.78 16.20 1.57
N HIS A 139 -56.05 15.70 0.34
CA HIS A 139 -56.47 14.38 -0.20
C HIS A 139 -56.05 14.28 -1.71
N ALA A 140 -56.17 13.23 -2.55
CA ALA A 140 -56.63 11.82 -2.48
C ALA A 140 -55.98 10.97 -3.64
N GLN A 141 -56.74 10.13 -4.37
CA GLN A 141 -56.37 9.33 -5.58
C GLN A 141 -57.56 9.27 -6.58
N PRO A 142 -57.44 8.64 -7.77
CA PRO A 142 -57.93 7.24 -7.88
C PRO A 142 -57.18 6.29 -8.86
N HIS A 143 -57.32 4.97 -8.61
CA HIS A 143 -57.52 3.78 -9.49
C HIS A 143 -57.30 3.85 -11.04
N MET A 144 -56.96 2.78 -11.81
CA MET A 144 -56.96 1.29 -11.66
C MET A 144 -56.11 0.62 -12.81
N VAL A 145 -55.20 -0.36 -12.60
CA VAL A 145 -55.32 -1.86 -12.70
C VAL A 145 -54.77 -2.56 -13.99
N ILE A 146 -54.35 -3.85 -13.87
CA ILE A 146 -53.89 -4.87 -14.87
C ILE A 146 -52.40 -4.76 -15.37
N ASN A 147 -51.48 -5.71 -15.07
CA ASN A 147 -51.19 -7.08 -15.63
C ASN A 147 -50.42 -7.06 -16.99
N ARG A 148 -49.44 -7.92 -17.36
CA ARG A 148 -48.86 -9.16 -16.77
C ARG A 148 -47.57 -9.65 -17.51
N ASN A 149 -46.72 -10.46 -16.84
CA ASN A 149 -45.85 -11.56 -17.37
C ASN A 149 -44.55 -11.36 -18.22
N ARG A 150 -43.50 -12.12 -17.80
CA ARG A 150 -42.52 -12.97 -18.57
C ARG A 150 -41.66 -12.34 -19.70
N GLN A 151 -40.31 -12.33 -19.62
CA GLN A 151 -39.26 -13.39 -19.62
C GLN A 151 -38.64 -13.68 -21.03
N PRO A 152 -37.34 -14.07 -21.13
CA PRO A 152 -36.53 -13.93 -22.36
C PRO A 152 -36.19 -15.24 -23.11
N GLN A 153 -35.72 -15.13 -24.38
CA GLN A 153 -35.02 -16.22 -25.08
C GLN A 153 -34.10 -15.75 -26.26
N ARG A 154 -32.94 -16.42 -26.38
CA ARG A 154 -32.11 -16.85 -27.56
C ARG A 154 -32.59 -16.38 -28.97
N GLY A 155 -31.77 -16.03 -29.97
CA GLY A 155 -30.48 -16.57 -30.51
C GLY A 155 -30.28 -16.05 -31.97
N LEU A 156 -29.44 -16.53 -32.91
CA LEU A 156 -28.33 -17.52 -33.00
C LEU A 156 -27.63 -17.39 -34.39
N MET A 157 -26.29 -17.57 -34.50
CA MET A 157 -25.53 -17.97 -35.75
C MET A 157 -25.54 -17.00 -36.98
N GLN A 158 -24.71 -17.07 -38.07
CA GLN A 158 -23.48 -17.81 -38.42
C GLN A 158 -22.65 -17.15 -39.58
N SER A 159 -21.31 -17.15 -39.47
CA SER A 159 -20.21 -17.42 -40.44
C SER A 159 -20.21 -17.13 -41.99
N GLN A 160 -18.99 -16.82 -42.49
CA GLN A 160 -18.33 -17.12 -43.83
C GLN A 160 -18.35 -16.13 -45.04
N ILE A 161 -17.17 -15.51 -45.32
CA ILE A 161 -16.28 -15.61 -46.54
C ILE A 161 -16.99 -15.88 -47.91
N ASN A 162 -16.82 -15.08 -49.01
CA ASN A 162 -15.62 -15.01 -49.89
C ASN A 162 -15.65 -13.87 -50.97
N VAL A 163 -14.62 -13.79 -51.85
CA VAL A 163 -14.30 -12.72 -52.85
C VAL A 163 -14.49 -13.15 -54.32
N PRO A 164 -14.72 -12.22 -55.28
CA PRO A 164 -14.01 -12.25 -56.59
C PRO A 164 -13.50 -10.86 -57.10
N HIS A 165 -12.94 -10.77 -58.32
CA HIS A 165 -11.78 -9.90 -58.62
C HIS A 165 -11.69 -9.35 -60.08
N GLN A 166 -11.04 -8.17 -60.26
CA GLN A 166 -10.31 -7.70 -61.48
C GLN A 166 -11.08 -7.44 -62.81
N PRO A 167 -10.45 -6.97 -63.93
CA PRO A 167 -9.06 -6.47 -64.19
C PRO A 167 -9.04 -5.00 -64.70
N GLN A 168 -7.96 -4.33 -65.19
CA GLN A 168 -6.65 -4.64 -65.82
C GLN A 168 -5.57 -3.60 -65.31
N HIS A 169 -4.33 -3.36 -65.82
CA HIS A 169 -3.51 -3.87 -66.95
C HIS A 169 -1.97 -3.79 -66.63
N THR A 170 -1.10 -3.41 -67.58
CA THR A 170 0.40 -3.53 -67.59
C THR A 170 1.07 -2.40 -68.44
N THR A 171 2.38 -2.25 -68.76
CA THR A 171 3.60 -3.12 -68.74
C THR A 171 4.94 -2.31 -68.86
N ALA A 172 6.03 -2.81 -68.25
CA ALA A 172 7.46 -2.74 -68.68
C ALA A 172 8.26 -1.40 -68.83
N VAL A 173 9.60 -1.37 -69.07
CA VAL A 173 10.76 -1.92 -68.28
C VAL A 173 12.16 -1.38 -68.75
N GLN A 174 13.13 -1.15 -67.82
CA GLN A 174 14.61 -0.99 -68.02
C GLN A 174 15.11 0.24 -68.86
N LYS A 175 16.38 0.74 -68.94
CA LYS A 175 17.79 0.43 -68.45
C LYS A 175 18.68 1.73 -68.61
N GLN A 176 20.00 1.91 -68.33
CA GLN A 176 21.14 1.11 -67.80
C GLN A 176 22.15 1.97 -66.94
N THR A 177 23.45 2.13 -67.28
CA THR A 177 24.54 2.49 -66.31
C THR A 177 25.79 3.24 -66.89
N VAL A 178 26.35 4.21 -66.11
CA VAL A 178 27.78 4.67 -65.85
C VAL A 178 28.93 4.08 -66.73
N PRO A 179 29.95 4.84 -67.27
CA PRO A 179 31.09 5.44 -66.49
C PRO A 179 31.92 6.63 -67.09
N ILE A 180 32.95 7.14 -66.34
CA ILE A 180 34.37 7.46 -66.73
C ILE A 180 35.13 8.18 -65.56
N VAL A 181 36.48 8.18 -65.55
CA VAL A 181 37.38 8.46 -64.38
C VAL A 181 38.69 9.22 -64.79
N ASP A 182 39.41 9.80 -63.81
CA ASP A 182 40.76 10.47 -63.82
C ASP A 182 40.85 11.90 -64.43
N ASN A 183 41.79 12.81 -64.05
CA ASN A 183 43.04 12.68 -63.27
C ASN A 183 43.41 13.95 -62.41
N MET A 184 44.56 13.92 -61.70
CA MET A 184 45.15 14.91 -60.76
C MET A 184 45.67 16.22 -61.44
N GLN A 185 46.01 17.36 -60.80
CA GLN A 185 47.04 17.64 -59.74
C GLN A 185 46.84 19.01 -59.01
N PRO A 186 47.67 19.42 -57.99
CA PRO A 186 47.22 20.29 -56.89
C PRO A 186 47.97 21.63 -56.65
N GLN A 187 47.42 22.54 -55.80
CA GLN A 187 48.07 23.02 -54.54
C GLN A 187 47.27 24.04 -53.71
N GLN A 188 47.34 23.86 -52.38
CA GLN A 188 47.23 24.81 -51.25
C GLN A 188 46.37 26.10 -51.34
N MET A 189 45.29 26.13 -50.53
CA MET A 189 45.17 27.12 -49.44
C MET A 189 44.25 26.58 -48.32
N VAL A 190 44.43 27.04 -47.07
CA VAL A 190 43.75 26.47 -45.89
C VAL A 190 42.45 27.21 -45.56
N ALA A 191 41.31 26.50 -45.66
CA ALA A 191 40.03 26.92 -45.10
C ALA A 191 39.26 25.68 -44.60
N THR A 192 39.24 25.47 -43.28
CA THR A 192 38.76 24.21 -42.68
C THR A 192 37.25 24.19 -42.48
N ASN A 193 36.50 23.75 -43.51
CA ASN A 193 35.12 23.31 -43.34
C ASN A 193 35.07 21.78 -43.23
N GLN A 194 34.49 21.26 -42.14
CA GLN A 194 34.17 19.84 -41.97
C GLN A 194 32.67 19.63 -41.69
N PRO A 195 32.11 18.43 -41.97
CA PRO A 195 30.70 18.27 -42.28
C PRO A 195 29.81 17.86 -41.10
N LEU A 196 28.52 17.74 -41.41
CA LEU A 196 27.40 17.33 -40.55
C LEU A 196 27.72 16.15 -39.62
N HIS A 197 27.37 16.31 -38.34
CA HIS A 197 26.72 15.25 -37.59
C HIS A 197 25.72 15.83 -36.58
N ASN A 198 24.58 15.16 -36.38
CA ASN A 198 23.53 15.57 -35.44
C ASN A 198 24.02 15.49 -33.97
N PRO A 199 23.60 16.45 -33.13
CA PRO A 199 23.32 16.16 -31.73
C PRO A 199 21.96 16.69 -31.25
N MET A 200 21.11 15.76 -30.80
CA MET A 200 20.21 15.84 -29.63
C MET A 200 19.50 17.17 -29.31
N MET A 201 18.17 17.13 -29.31
CA MET A 201 17.31 18.15 -28.68
C MET A 201 17.76 18.45 -27.24
N LYS A 202 18.28 19.65 -27.00
CA LYS A 202 18.50 20.19 -25.66
C LYS A 202 17.31 21.05 -25.26
N SER A 203 16.56 20.57 -24.26
CA SER A 203 15.68 21.30 -23.34
C SER A 203 15.40 22.77 -23.68
N ASP A 204 14.15 23.05 -24.08
CA ASP A 204 13.68 24.40 -24.37
C ASP A 204 13.78 25.33 -23.15
N ARG A 205 14.84 26.13 -23.11
CA ARG A 205 14.85 27.36 -22.31
C ARG A 205 13.89 28.36 -22.95
N LEU A 206 12.84 28.70 -22.22
CA LEU A 206 11.86 29.73 -22.58
C LEU A 206 12.54 31.08 -22.88
N MET A 207 12.79 31.38 -24.15
CA MET A 207 13.18 32.72 -24.60
C MET A 207 11.96 33.58 -24.89
N PHE A 208 11.41 34.19 -23.84
CA PHE A 208 10.55 35.37 -23.96
C PHE A 208 11.39 36.62 -24.28
N SER A 209 10.80 37.63 -24.92
CA SER A 209 11.53 38.84 -25.31
C SER A 209 11.74 39.74 -24.09
N SER A 210 12.98 39.84 -23.62
CA SER A 210 13.27 40.16 -22.21
C SER A 210 12.99 41.61 -21.76
N SER A 211 12.77 42.55 -22.68
CA SER A 211 12.43 43.95 -22.36
C SER A 211 10.93 44.11 -22.06
N ASP A 212 10.09 43.91 -23.08
CA ASP A 212 8.76 44.51 -23.10
C ASP A 212 7.74 43.65 -22.34
N ASP A 213 7.91 42.32 -22.33
CA ASP A 213 7.15 41.42 -21.45
C ASP A 213 7.36 41.77 -19.96
N THR A 214 8.55 42.27 -19.58
CA THR A 214 8.84 42.73 -18.21
C THR A 214 8.11 44.03 -17.88
N MET A 215 7.96 44.95 -18.83
CA MET A 215 7.17 46.18 -18.64
C MET A 215 5.67 45.87 -18.58
N MET A 216 5.17 45.04 -19.49
CA MET A 216 3.77 44.60 -19.51
C MET A 216 3.39 43.87 -18.22
N SER A 217 4.25 42.97 -17.72
CA SER A 217 4.01 42.26 -16.45
C SER A 217 3.90 43.23 -15.26
N LYS A 218 4.79 44.23 -15.16
CA LYS A 218 4.73 45.29 -14.13
C LYS A 218 3.47 46.15 -14.26
N GLN A 219 3.07 46.50 -15.48
CA GLN A 219 1.84 47.26 -15.75
C GLN A 219 0.60 46.48 -15.32
N ILE A 220 0.54 45.17 -15.60
CA ILE A 220 -0.54 44.28 -15.15
C ILE A 220 -0.57 44.20 -13.61
N GLN A 221 0.58 44.00 -12.97
CA GLN A 221 0.69 43.96 -11.51
C GLN A 221 0.23 45.27 -10.84
N ALA A 222 0.53 46.43 -11.44
CA ALA A 222 0.08 47.73 -10.95
C ALA A 222 -1.46 47.92 -10.94
N THR A 223 -2.21 47.10 -11.69
CA THR A 223 -3.69 47.11 -11.66
C THR A 223 -4.29 46.42 -10.43
N HIS A 224 -3.47 45.87 -9.52
CA HIS A 224 -3.93 44.99 -8.45
C HIS A 224 -3.59 45.53 -7.07
N VAL A 225 -4.63 46.01 -6.37
CA VAL A 225 -4.56 46.49 -4.99
C VAL A 225 -5.76 45.87 -4.27
N PRO A 226 -5.68 44.58 -3.88
CA PRO A 226 -6.81 43.87 -3.28
C PRO A 226 -7.15 44.45 -1.91
N ASP A 227 -8.43 44.64 -1.63
CA ASP A 227 -8.90 45.25 -0.36
C ASP A 227 -9.28 44.21 0.71
N GLY A 228 -8.85 42.96 0.52
CA GLY A 228 -9.13 41.83 1.41
C GLY A 228 -10.47 41.15 1.18
N ARG A 229 -11.28 41.59 0.19
CA ARG A 229 -12.52 40.87 -0.18
C ARG A 229 -12.22 39.48 -0.71
N GLU A 230 -12.89 38.49 -0.13
CA GLU A 230 -12.95 37.12 -0.62
C GLU A 230 -14.29 36.86 -1.31
N ILE A 231 -14.25 36.13 -2.42
CA ILE A 231 -15.42 35.77 -3.23
C ILE A 231 -15.25 34.32 -3.64
N ASP A 232 -16.28 33.51 -3.43
CA ASP A 232 -16.31 32.15 -3.97
C ASP A 232 -16.52 32.21 -5.49
N VAL A 233 -15.48 31.88 -6.23
CA VAL A 233 -15.51 31.89 -7.70
C VAL A 233 -16.15 30.66 -8.31
N LYS A 234 -16.32 29.56 -7.55
CA LYS A 234 -16.85 28.30 -8.09
C LYS A 234 -18.29 28.43 -8.62
N PRO A 235 -19.25 29.07 -7.91
CA PRO A 235 -20.61 29.23 -8.42
C PRO A 235 -20.67 30.12 -9.67
N LEU A 236 -19.82 31.15 -9.79
CA LEU A 236 -19.72 31.98 -10.98
C LEU A 236 -19.19 31.18 -12.17
N LEU A 237 -18.10 30.43 -11.99
CA LEU A 237 -17.52 29.58 -13.05
C LEU A 237 -18.47 28.45 -13.47
N PHE A 238 -19.30 27.94 -12.56
CA PHE A 238 -20.35 26.95 -12.88
C PHE A 238 -21.43 27.52 -13.80
N ILE A 239 -21.96 28.73 -13.53
CA ILE A 239 -22.92 29.40 -14.43
C ILE A 239 -22.30 29.64 -15.80
N VAL A 240 -21.07 30.18 -15.82
CA VAL A 240 -20.29 30.45 -17.03
C VAL A 240 -20.14 29.19 -17.88
N GLU A 241 -19.81 28.07 -17.26
CA GLU A 241 -19.76 26.76 -17.94
C GLU A 241 -21.10 26.31 -18.49
N ASP A 242 -22.19 26.43 -17.73
CA ASP A 242 -23.52 26.00 -18.15
C ASP A 242 -23.99 26.80 -19.39
N ILE A 243 -23.78 28.12 -19.37
CA ILE A 243 -24.02 28.98 -20.53
C ILE A 243 -23.20 28.51 -21.73
N PHE A 244 -21.89 28.32 -21.60
CA PHE A 244 -21.04 27.87 -22.71
C PHE A 244 -21.35 26.44 -23.20
N LYS A 245 -21.88 25.56 -22.34
CA LYS A 245 -22.32 24.19 -22.71
C LYS A 245 -23.63 24.21 -23.51
N ARG A 246 -24.56 25.13 -23.20
CA ARG A 246 -25.85 25.27 -23.91
C ARG A 246 -25.74 26.12 -25.18
N ALA A 247 -24.85 27.11 -25.20
CA ALA A 247 -24.60 28.01 -26.32
C ALA A 247 -23.71 27.38 -27.43
N VAL A 248 -24.25 26.33 -28.06
CA VAL A 248 -23.63 25.54 -29.13
C VAL A 248 -24.48 25.63 -30.41
N PRO A 249 -23.88 25.78 -31.61
CA PRO A 249 -24.61 25.71 -32.89
C PRO A 249 -25.14 24.28 -33.14
N ASN A 250 -26.44 24.06 -32.92
CA ASN A 250 -27.11 22.80 -33.22
C ASN A 250 -28.32 23.00 -34.16
N VAL A 251 -28.04 23.49 -35.37
CA VAL A 251 -29.04 23.90 -36.38
C VAL A 251 -29.72 22.71 -37.09
N LEU A 252 -29.26 21.47 -36.86
CA LEU A 252 -29.75 20.27 -37.54
C LEU A 252 -30.53 19.29 -36.66
N ALA A 253 -30.79 19.62 -35.39
CA ALA A 253 -31.61 18.79 -34.49
C ALA A 253 -33.13 19.05 -34.68
N ILE A 254 -33.63 18.91 -35.92
CA ILE A 254 -35.08 19.00 -36.25
C ILE A 254 -35.56 17.72 -36.95
N SER A 255 -35.07 16.57 -36.49
CA SER A 255 -35.58 15.24 -36.86
C SER A 255 -35.07 14.16 -35.90
N ASP A 256 -35.42 14.29 -34.62
CA ASP A 256 -35.68 13.15 -33.71
C ASP A 256 -36.29 13.67 -32.41
N SER A 257 -37.62 13.62 -32.32
CA SER A 257 -38.37 13.96 -31.11
C SER A 257 -38.68 12.69 -30.32
N ASP A 258 -37.72 12.23 -29.53
CA ASP A 258 -37.99 11.29 -28.44
C ASP A 258 -37.39 11.79 -27.11
N GLY A 259 -38.03 11.42 -26.00
CA GLY A 259 -38.06 12.25 -24.80
C GLY A 259 -36.90 12.07 -23.82
N GLN A 260 -36.06 13.11 -23.67
CA GLN A 260 -35.33 13.34 -22.41
C GLN A 260 -35.46 14.79 -21.94
N ALA A 261 -36.45 15.02 -21.07
CA ALA A 261 -36.51 16.22 -20.23
C ALA A 261 -35.54 16.06 -19.04
N SER A 262 -34.26 16.36 -19.24
CA SER A 262 -33.27 16.46 -18.16
C SER A 262 -33.49 17.72 -17.32
N THR A 263 -34.60 17.72 -16.58
CA THR A 263 -34.81 18.63 -15.45
C THR A 263 -33.97 18.11 -14.29
N GLU A 264 -32.66 18.25 -14.40
CA GLU A 264 -31.74 18.01 -13.28
C GLU A 264 -32.07 19.03 -12.19
N ALA A 265 -32.72 18.54 -11.13
CA ALA A 265 -33.14 19.38 -10.02
C ALA A 265 -31.89 19.95 -9.34
N ILE A 266 -31.79 21.27 -9.30
CA ILE A 266 -30.78 21.97 -8.48
C ILE A 266 -31.18 21.73 -7.03
N GLU A 267 -30.54 20.74 -6.40
CA GLU A 267 -30.65 20.51 -4.96
C GLU A 267 -30.07 21.71 -4.16
N GLU A 268 -30.25 21.66 -2.84
CA GLU A 268 -29.59 22.57 -1.89
C GLU A 268 -30.09 24.04 -1.88
N THR A 269 -31.39 24.20 -1.56
CA THR A 269 -32.07 25.47 -1.26
C THR A 269 -31.41 26.34 -0.17
N THR A 270 -30.44 25.82 0.58
CA THR A 270 -29.67 26.61 1.57
C THR A 270 -28.46 27.33 0.94
N TYR A 271 -27.80 26.74 -0.06
CA TYR A 271 -26.72 27.41 -0.79
C TYR A 271 -27.25 28.55 -1.67
N GLN A 272 -28.44 28.37 -2.27
CA GLN A 272 -29.09 29.37 -3.12
C GLN A 272 -29.18 30.76 -2.48
N SER A 273 -29.50 30.87 -1.18
CA SER A 273 -29.65 32.18 -0.53
C SER A 273 -28.35 33.00 -0.46
N LYS A 274 -27.21 32.38 -0.11
CA LYS A 274 -25.90 33.05 -0.11
C LYS A 274 -25.43 33.36 -1.54
N PHE A 275 -25.67 32.42 -2.45
CA PHE A 275 -25.34 32.53 -3.87
C PHE A 275 -26.08 33.70 -4.54
N ILE A 276 -27.39 33.86 -4.29
CA ILE A 276 -28.20 34.99 -4.79
C ILE A 276 -27.65 36.32 -4.27
N GLY A 277 -27.39 36.46 -2.96
CA GLY A 277 -26.83 37.71 -2.41
C GLY A 277 -25.45 38.06 -2.97
N MET A 278 -24.62 37.06 -3.29
CA MET A 278 -23.35 37.26 -3.97
C MET A 278 -23.55 37.70 -5.44
N LEU A 279 -24.50 37.08 -6.16
CA LEU A 279 -24.82 37.46 -7.53
C LEU A 279 -25.39 38.88 -7.61
N GLU A 280 -26.30 39.28 -6.70
CA GLU A 280 -26.85 40.64 -6.63
C GLU A 280 -25.75 41.70 -6.40
N ALA A 281 -24.82 41.43 -5.49
CA ALA A 281 -23.68 42.32 -5.25
C ALA A 281 -22.71 42.43 -6.44
N MET A 282 -22.64 41.41 -7.29
CA MET A 282 -21.74 41.34 -8.43
C MET A 282 -22.38 41.71 -9.78
N ALA A 283 -23.71 41.68 -9.88
CA ALA A 283 -24.46 41.90 -11.12
C ALA A 283 -24.10 43.23 -11.80
N TYR A 284 -24.06 44.33 -11.04
CA TYR A 284 -23.64 45.65 -11.56
C TYR A 284 -22.20 45.66 -12.11
N VAL A 285 -21.29 44.90 -11.51
CA VAL A 285 -19.88 44.84 -11.95
C VAL A 285 -19.75 43.99 -13.22
N ILE A 286 -20.49 42.88 -13.28
CA ILE A 286 -20.59 42.00 -14.44
C ILE A 286 -21.20 42.76 -15.63
N ASP A 287 -22.35 43.40 -15.43
CA ASP A 287 -23.06 44.22 -16.43
C ASP A 287 -22.16 45.34 -16.98
N ARG A 288 -21.56 46.16 -16.10
CA ARG A 288 -20.66 47.25 -16.50
C ARG A 288 -19.48 46.78 -17.35
N ILE A 289 -18.95 45.58 -17.09
CA ILE A 289 -17.87 44.97 -17.89
C ILE A 289 -18.43 44.37 -19.18
N SER A 290 -19.63 43.79 -19.16
CA SER A 290 -20.32 43.25 -20.35
C SER A 290 -20.58 44.36 -21.36
N CYS A 291 -21.04 45.53 -20.89
CA CYS A 291 -21.18 46.74 -21.69
C CYS A 291 -19.83 47.26 -22.23
N GLU A 292 -18.79 47.39 -21.39
CA GLU A 292 -17.47 47.87 -21.85
C GLU A 292 -16.88 46.95 -22.94
N ILE A 293 -16.98 45.62 -22.77
CA ILE A 293 -16.58 44.64 -23.80
C ILE A 293 -17.34 44.91 -25.11
N SER A 294 -18.67 44.92 -25.07
CA SER A 294 -19.50 45.08 -26.27
C SER A 294 -19.31 46.44 -26.97
N CYS A 295 -19.18 47.53 -26.21
CA CYS A 295 -18.96 48.86 -26.75
C CYS A 295 -17.57 49.03 -27.37
N LYS A 296 -16.49 48.48 -26.78
CA LYS A 296 -15.13 48.61 -27.35
C LYS A 296 -14.90 47.67 -28.53
N CYS A 297 -15.42 46.45 -28.48
CA CYS A 297 -15.35 45.49 -29.59
C CYS A 297 -16.12 45.95 -30.83
N SER A 298 -17.14 46.80 -30.68
CA SER A 298 -17.89 47.39 -31.82
C SER A 298 -17.15 48.52 -32.55
N GLY A 299 -16.07 49.06 -31.98
CA GLY A 299 -15.41 50.29 -32.45
C GLY A 299 -13.95 50.15 -32.90
N GLY A 300 -13.43 48.93 -33.03
CA GLY A 300 -12.03 48.69 -33.42
C GLY A 300 -11.00 49.22 -32.40
N GLY A 301 -11.37 49.30 -31.12
CA GLY A 301 -10.51 49.85 -30.07
C GLY A 301 -9.33 48.94 -29.69
N ASP A 302 -8.28 49.54 -29.11
CA ASP A 302 -7.11 48.77 -28.66
C ASP A 302 -7.49 47.74 -27.57
N ALA A 303 -7.27 46.47 -27.88
CA ALA A 303 -7.50 45.34 -26.99
C ALA A 303 -6.54 45.32 -25.79
N HIS A 304 -5.35 45.92 -25.87
CA HIS A 304 -4.46 46.07 -24.70
C HIS A 304 -5.02 47.10 -23.71
N ALA A 305 -5.27 48.34 -24.15
CA ALA A 305 -5.88 49.38 -23.32
C ALA A 305 -7.21 48.93 -22.72
N THR A 306 -8.06 48.24 -23.49
CA THR A 306 -9.34 47.70 -23.00
C THR A 306 -9.14 46.61 -21.94
N ALA A 307 -8.17 45.70 -22.10
CA ALA A 307 -7.85 44.70 -21.07
C ALA A 307 -7.30 45.33 -19.77
N ILE A 308 -6.47 46.37 -19.88
CA ILE A 308 -5.98 47.15 -18.73
C ILE A 308 -7.12 47.93 -18.06
N ALA A 309 -8.07 48.47 -18.84
CA ALA A 309 -9.26 49.12 -18.30
C ALA A 309 -10.12 48.15 -17.49
N ILE A 310 -10.41 46.94 -18.01
CA ILE A 310 -11.15 45.89 -17.28
C ILE A 310 -10.41 45.46 -16.01
N LEU A 311 -9.07 45.33 -16.05
CA LEU A 311 -8.28 45.03 -14.86
C LEU A 311 -8.32 46.14 -13.78
N ASN A 312 -8.39 47.41 -14.20
CA ASN A 312 -8.56 48.56 -13.31
C ASN A 312 -10.00 48.70 -12.77
N MET A 313 -11.01 48.35 -13.58
CA MET A 313 -12.41 48.22 -13.15
C MET A 313 -12.59 47.18 -12.03
N LEU A 314 -11.60 46.29 -11.85
CA LEU A 314 -11.56 45.19 -10.90
C LEU A 314 -10.36 45.27 -9.92
N THR A 315 -9.74 46.44 -9.70
CA THR A 315 -8.48 46.55 -8.94
C THR A 315 -8.51 45.93 -7.54
N SER A 316 -9.63 46.07 -6.81
CA SER A 316 -9.85 45.56 -5.45
C SER A 316 -10.00 44.04 -5.36
N TYR A 317 -10.20 43.36 -6.49
CA TYR A 317 -10.47 41.92 -6.53
C TYR A 317 -9.17 41.10 -6.65
N SER A 318 -9.17 39.92 -6.06
CA SER A 318 -8.14 38.89 -6.24
C SER A 318 -8.08 38.37 -7.68
N TRP A 319 -6.97 37.77 -8.10
CA TRP A 319 -6.74 37.38 -9.50
C TRP A 319 -7.73 36.35 -10.06
N ASP A 320 -8.10 35.37 -9.23
CA ASP A 320 -9.17 34.40 -9.48
C ASP A 320 -10.55 35.08 -9.64
N ALA A 321 -10.89 36.02 -8.76
CA ALA A 321 -12.14 36.77 -8.83
C ALA A 321 -12.18 37.70 -10.06
N LYS A 322 -11.09 38.44 -10.34
CA LYS A 322 -10.91 39.25 -11.56
C LYS A 322 -11.25 38.44 -12.81
N LEU A 323 -10.73 37.21 -12.87
CA LEU A 323 -10.88 36.29 -13.98
C LEU A 323 -12.31 35.73 -14.10
N ALA A 324 -12.90 35.27 -13.00
CA ALA A 324 -14.26 34.76 -12.97
C ALA A 324 -15.31 35.83 -13.34
N ILE A 325 -15.12 37.07 -12.88
CA ILE A 325 -16.03 38.20 -13.19
C ILE A 325 -15.94 38.58 -14.66
N ALA A 326 -14.72 38.66 -15.22
CA ALA A 326 -14.54 38.94 -16.65
C ALA A 326 -15.15 37.84 -17.54
N LEU A 327 -15.01 36.56 -17.14
CA LEU A 327 -15.67 35.45 -17.82
C LEU A 327 -17.19 35.47 -17.67
N SER A 328 -17.73 35.90 -16.53
CA SER A 328 -19.18 36.07 -16.34
C SER A 328 -19.73 37.16 -17.27
N ALA A 329 -19.06 38.30 -17.37
CA ALA A 329 -19.41 39.36 -18.31
C ALA A 329 -19.35 38.91 -19.77
N PHE A 330 -18.33 38.13 -20.14
CA PHE A 330 -18.26 37.53 -21.47
C PHE A 330 -19.36 36.49 -21.72
N ALA A 331 -19.69 35.66 -20.73
CA ALA A 331 -20.73 34.65 -20.82
C ALA A 331 -22.13 35.27 -21.02
N VAL A 332 -22.41 36.44 -20.44
CA VAL A 332 -23.65 37.20 -20.75
C VAL A 332 -23.71 37.58 -22.23
N ASN A 333 -22.70 38.30 -22.74
CA ASN A 333 -22.64 38.69 -24.16
C ASN A 333 -22.71 37.48 -25.12
N TYR A 334 -22.00 36.39 -24.81
CA TYR A 334 -22.00 35.15 -25.60
C TYR A 334 -23.34 34.42 -25.54
N GLY A 335 -23.94 34.34 -24.34
CA GLY A 335 -25.22 33.69 -24.09
C GLY A 335 -26.38 34.41 -24.78
N GLU A 336 -26.43 35.74 -24.73
CA GLU A 336 -27.43 36.53 -25.46
C GLU A 336 -27.37 36.31 -26.97
N PHE A 337 -26.17 36.31 -27.55
CA PHE A 337 -25.98 36.06 -28.97
C PHE A 337 -26.55 34.69 -29.37
N TRP A 338 -26.16 33.63 -28.66
CA TRP A 338 -26.63 32.28 -28.98
C TRP A 338 -28.10 32.03 -28.65
N LEU A 339 -28.64 32.65 -27.59
CA LEU A 339 -30.07 32.54 -27.25
C LEU A 339 -30.95 33.10 -28.38
N VAL A 340 -30.57 34.24 -28.97
CA VAL A 340 -31.27 34.82 -30.13
C VAL A 340 -31.04 33.96 -31.38
N ALA A 341 -29.82 33.51 -31.64
CA ALA A 341 -29.49 32.70 -32.82
C ALA A 341 -30.18 31.32 -32.84
N GLN A 342 -30.17 30.60 -31.72
CA GLN A 342 -30.83 29.29 -31.57
C GLN A 342 -32.36 29.41 -31.62
N SER A 343 -32.92 30.47 -31.05
CA SER A 343 -34.38 30.66 -30.97
C SER A 343 -35.00 31.32 -32.21
N TYR A 344 -34.19 31.64 -33.24
CA TYR A 344 -34.62 32.39 -34.42
C TYR A 344 -35.82 31.78 -35.17
N THR A 345 -35.85 30.45 -35.28
CA THR A 345 -36.90 29.71 -36.02
C THR A 345 -38.12 29.40 -35.16
N THR A 346 -38.00 29.43 -33.83
CA THR A 346 -39.02 28.96 -32.88
C THR A 346 -39.74 30.09 -32.14
N ASN A 347 -39.12 31.26 -31.98
CA ASN A 347 -39.65 32.37 -31.18
C ASN A 347 -39.72 33.68 -31.98
N GLN A 348 -40.92 34.26 -32.09
CA GLN A 348 -41.16 35.50 -32.84
C GLN A 348 -40.43 36.73 -32.26
N LEU A 349 -40.21 36.77 -30.94
CA LEU A 349 -39.43 37.84 -30.31
C LEU A 349 -37.95 37.72 -30.71
N SER A 350 -37.39 36.52 -30.59
CA SER A 350 -36.01 36.22 -31.03
C SER A 350 -35.84 36.48 -32.52
N LYS A 351 -36.85 36.17 -33.34
CA LYS A 351 -36.87 36.50 -34.78
C LYS A 351 -36.80 38.00 -35.04
N ALA A 352 -37.59 38.81 -34.34
CA ALA A 352 -37.55 40.27 -34.48
C ALA A 352 -36.19 40.87 -34.05
N VAL A 353 -35.64 40.40 -32.92
CA VAL A 353 -34.32 40.81 -32.43
C VAL A 353 -33.20 40.37 -33.40
N ALA A 354 -33.29 39.17 -33.95
CA ALA A 354 -32.32 38.63 -34.91
C ALA A 354 -32.29 39.46 -36.21
N ILE A 355 -33.45 39.90 -36.72
CA ILE A 355 -33.53 40.76 -37.91
C ILE A 355 -32.82 42.10 -37.65
N LEU A 356 -33.04 42.72 -36.49
CA LEU A 356 -32.35 43.97 -36.11
C LEU A 356 -30.84 43.77 -35.88
N LYS A 357 -30.42 42.58 -35.43
CA LYS A 357 -29.01 42.16 -35.30
C LYS A 357 -28.44 41.48 -36.57
N GLN A 358 -29.12 41.56 -37.72
CA GLN A 358 -28.71 40.96 -39.02
C GLN A 358 -28.33 39.46 -39.00
N LEU A 359 -28.75 38.73 -37.97
CA LEU A 359 -28.43 37.31 -37.73
C LEU A 359 -28.90 36.29 -38.80
N PRO A 360 -29.97 36.51 -39.61
CA PRO A 360 -30.42 35.51 -40.59
C PRO A 360 -29.35 35.08 -41.59
N GLU A 361 -28.55 36.03 -42.12
CA GLU A 361 -27.48 35.72 -43.08
C GLU A 361 -26.36 34.86 -42.47
N ILE A 362 -26.15 34.97 -41.15
CA ILE A 362 -25.14 34.19 -40.41
C ILE A 362 -25.58 32.73 -40.30
N LEU A 363 -26.86 32.46 -40.05
CA LEU A 363 -27.41 31.10 -39.98
C LEU A 363 -27.33 30.38 -41.33
N GLU A 364 -27.66 31.07 -42.43
CA GLU A 364 -27.61 30.50 -43.78
C GLU A 364 -26.18 30.10 -44.21
N ASN A 365 -25.15 30.83 -43.74
CA ASN A 365 -23.75 30.58 -44.07
C ASN A 365 -22.98 29.81 -42.97
N SER A 366 -23.71 29.22 -42.01
CA SER A 366 -23.16 28.55 -40.82
C SER A 366 -22.16 27.42 -41.09
N SER A 367 -22.24 26.76 -42.24
CA SER A 367 -21.28 25.72 -42.67
C SER A 367 -19.89 26.28 -42.97
N MET A 368 -19.78 27.50 -43.50
CA MET A 368 -18.51 28.17 -43.80
C MET A 368 -17.88 28.81 -42.56
N LEU A 369 -18.71 29.28 -41.62
CA LEU A 369 -18.28 29.90 -40.36
C LEU A 369 -17.87 28.87 -39.28
N LYS A 370 -18.15 27.59 -39.50
CA LYS A 370 -17.83 26.50 -38.56
C LYS A 370 -16.38 26.54 -38.03
N PRO A 371 -15.31 26.74 -38.82
CA PRO A 371 -13.95 26.80 -38.30
C PRO A 371 -13.71 27.97 -37.33
N GLN A 372 -14.37 29.11 -37.50
CA GLN A 372 -14.31 30.22 -36.54
C GLN A 372 -15.07 29.87 -35.25
N PHE A 373 -16.25 29.27 -35.34
CA PHE A 373 -16.99 28.82 -34.15
C PHE A 373 -16.24 27.72 -33.38
N ASP A 374 -15.58 26.79 -34.06
CA ASP A 374 -14.74 25.77 -33.44
C ASP A 374 -13.47 26.41 -32.80
N ALA A 375 -12.86 27.42 -33.42
CA ALA A 375 -11.75 28.18 -32.83
C ALA A 375 -12.18 28.97 -31.57
N ILE A 376 -13.33 29.66 -31.62
CA ILE A 376 -13.92 30.35 -30.46
C ILE A 376 -14.21 29.35 -29.34
N LYS A 377 -14.84 28.22 -29.65
CA LYS A 377 -15.16 27.15 -28.66
C LYS A 377 -13.90 26.57 -28.01
N ASN A 378 -12.84 26.34 -28.78
CA ASN A 378 -11.55 25.87 -28.26
C ASN A 378 -10.88 26.93 -27.37
N LEU A 379 -10.96 28.21 -27.73
CA LEU A 379 -10.46 29.30 -26.89
C LEU A 379 -11.27 29.42 -25.60
N ILE A 380 -12.61 29.39 -25.66
CA ILE A 380 -13.51 29.38 -24.50
C ILE A 380 -13.16 28.24 -23.53
N LYS A 381 -12.93 27.03 -24.05
CA LYS A 381 -12.48 25.91 -23.21
C LYS A 381 -11.16 26.23 -22.51
N ALA A 382 -10.15 26.73 -23.24
CA ALA A 382 -8.86 27.08 -22.65
C ALA A 382 -8.98 28.19 -21.59
N MET A 383 -9.89 29.15 -21.78
CA MET A 383 -10.19 30.21 -20.81
C MET A 383 -10.87 29.67 -19.54
N VAL A 384 -11.80 28.70 -19.66
CA VAL A 384 -12.42 28.04 -18.50
C VAL A 384 -11.43 27.15 -17.76
N ASP A 385 -10.69 26.31 -18.49
CA ASP A 385 -9.73 25.35 -17.90
C ASP A 385 -8.63 26.07 -17.10
N ILE A 386 -8.06 27.17 -17.62
CA ILE A 386 -7.07 27.96 -16.88
C ILE A 386 -7.68 28.66 -15.65
N SER A 387 -8.94 29.10 -15.72
CA SER A 387 -9.62 29.79 -14.62
C SER A 387 -9.89 28.87 -13.44
N LYS A 388 -10.29 27.61 -13.70
CA LYS A 388 -10.40 26.57 -12.67
C LYS A 388 -9.08 26.32 -11.97
N CYS A 389 -8.02 26.11 -12.77
CA CYS A 389 -6.68 25.84 -12.25
C CYS A 389 -6.15 27.00 -11.38
N ILE A 390 -6.41 28.26 -11.74
CA ILE A 390 -6.07 29.44 -10.93
C ILE A 390 -6.90 29.49 -9.64
N GLY A 391 -8.19 29.10 -9.68
CA GLY A 391 -9.02 28.95 -8.48
C GLY A 391 -8.49 27.88 -7.51
N GLU A 392 -8.10 26.72 -8.02
CA GLU A 392 -7.54 25.62 -7.20
C GLU A 392 -6.28 26.03 -6.42
N PHE A 393 -5.45 26.95 -6.95
CA PHE A 393 -4.30 27.49 -6.21
C PHE A 393 -4.69 28.30 -4.97
N ARG A 394 -5.86 28.95 -4.94
CA ARG A 394 -6.35 29.69 -3.76
C ARG A 394 -6.81 28.75 -2.64
N GLU A 395 -7.26 27.55 -2.99
CA GLU A 395 -7.78 26.57 -2.04
C GLU A 395 -6.69 25.72 -1.36
N LEU A 396 -5.41 25.93 -1.73
CA LEU A 396 -4.28 25.21 -1.15
C LEU A 396 -4.13 25.52 0.35
N PRO A 397 -4.18 24.51 1.25
CA PRO A 397 -4.07 24.72 2.69
C PRO A 397 -2.73 25.33 3.12
N THR A 398 -2.77 26.59 3.57
CA THR A 398 -1.62 27.43 3.95
C THR A 398 -0.77 26.89 5.10
N HIS A 399 -1.21 25.86 5.82
CA HIS A 399 -0.42 25.20 6.86
C HIS A 399 0.52 24.11 6.31
N TYR A 400 0.23 23.54 5.13
CA TYR A 400 1.09 22.54 4.50
C TYR A 400 2.05 23.12 3.44
N ILE A 401 1.78 24.30 2.87
CA ILE A 401 2.66 24.96 1.90
C ILE A 401 3.05 26.35 2.43
N SER A 402 4.35 26.63 2.53
CA SER A 402 4.83 28.01 2.75
C SER A 402 4.86 28.78 1.43
N SER A 403 4.73 30.11 1.50
CA SER A 403 4.81 30.99 0.32
C SER A 403 6.15 30.92 -0.42
N ASP A 404 7.18 30.35 0.19
CA ASP A 404 8.56 30.26 -0.34
C ASP A 404 8.78 29.06 -1.28
N VAL A 405 7.79 28.16 -1.44
CA VAL A 405 7.92 26.98 -2.30
C VAL A 405 8.03 27.40 -3.77
N GLU A 406 9.14 27.05 -4.43
CA GLU A 406 9.47 27.45 -5.80
C GLU A 406 8.33 27.21 -6.81
N ALA A 407 7.62 26.09 -6.72
CA ALA A 407 6.47 25.77 -7.57
C ALA A 407 5.30 26.75 -7.37
N LEU A 408 4.99 27.11 -6.12
CA LEU A 408 3.95 28.09 -5.79
C LEU A 408 4.38 29.50 -6.20
N THR A 409 5.62 29.91 -5.90
CA THR A 409 6.18 31.20 -6.32
C THR A 409 6.15 31.36 -7.85
N THR A 410 6.51 30.30 -8.58
CA THR A 410 6.44 30.26 -10.05
C THR A 410 5.00 30.41 -10.54
N ALA A 411 4.06 29.65 -9.97
CA ALA A 411 2.64 29.75 -10.32
C ALA A 411 2.09 31.16 -10.04
N MET A 412 2.33 31.72 -8.85
CA MET A 412 1.87 33.06 -8.47
C MET A 412 2.49 34.17 -9.33
N SER A 413 3.71 33.98 -9.85
CA SER A 413 4.29 34.92 -10.83
C SER A 413 3.60 34.88 -12.21
N LEU A 414 3.05 33.72 -12.59
CA LEU A 414 2.38 33.48 -13.87
C LEU A 414 0.88 33.85 -13.82
N VAL A 415 0.22 33.74 -12.67
CA VAL A 415 -1.21 34.05 -12.49
C VAL A 415 -1.62 35.44 -13.04
N PRO A 416 -0.96 36.57 -12.71
CA PRO A 416 -1.31 37.89 -13.26
C PRO A 416 -1.27 37.93 -14.79
N VAL A 417 -0.23 37.31 -15.37
CA VAL A 417 -0.03 37.22 -16.83
C VAL A 417 -1.13 36.37 -17.47
N ALA A 418 -1.46 35.23 -16.87
CA ALA A 418 -2.55 34.36 -17.33
C ALA A 418 -3.90 35.07 -17.33
N VAL A 419 -4.26 35.77 -16.24
CA VAL A 419 -5.52 36.56 -16.16
C VAL A 419 -5.59 37.61 -17.26
N TYR A 420 -4.51 38.37 -17.49
CA TYR A 420 -4.45 39.34 -18.58
C TYR A 420 -4.63 38.69 -19.96
N TRP A 421 -3.96 37.57 -20.24
CA TRP A 421 -4.12 36.88 -21.53
C TRP A 421 -5.54 36.30 -21.71
N THR A 422 -6.20 35.82 -20.64
CA THR A 422 -7.61 35.42 -20.72
C THR A 422 -8.54 36.60 -20.98
N ILE A 423 -8.31 37.78 -20.37
CA ILE A 423 -9.08 38.99 -20.69
C ILE A 423 -8.84 39.44 -22.14
N ARG A 424 -7.61 39.34 -22.66
CA ARG A 424 -7.32 39.55 -24.09
C ARG A 424 -8.05 38.57 -24.99
N SER A 425 -8.18 37.30 -24.58
CA SER A 425 -8.94 36.28 -25.30
C SER A 425 -10.46 36.49 -25.27
N ILE A 426 -11.02 36.96 -24.15
CA ILE A 426 -12.41 37.42 -24.04
C ILE A 426 -12.69 38.51 -25.08
N LEU A 427 -11.82 39.52 -25.17
CA LEU A 427 -11.96 40.61 -26.13
C LEU A 427 -11.83 40.14 -27.57
N ALA A 428 -10.93 39.19 -27.86
CA ALA A 428 -10.80 38.59 -29.19
C ALA A 428 -12.07 37.82 -29.61
N CYS A 429 -12.61 36.95 -28.75
CA CYS A 429 -13.88 36.27 -29.01
C CYS A 429 -15.04 37.26 -29.19
N SER A 430 -15.11 38.29 -28.35
CA SER A 430 -16.18 39.31 -28.40
C SER A 430 -16.11 40.13 -29.69
N SER A 431 -14.91 40.52 -30.14
CA SER A 431 -14.69 41.23 -31.40
C SER A 431 -15.10 40.39 -32.61
N GLN A 432 -14.82 39.08 -32.58
CA GLN A 432 -15.23 38.15 -33.65
C GLN A 432 -16.75 37.99 -33.72
N ILE A 433 -17.43 37.81 -32.58
CA ILE A 433 -18.90 37.70 -32.51
C ILE A 433 -19.56 39.01 -32.95
N THR A 434 -18.99 40.15 -32.55
CA THR A 434 -19.47 41.48 -32.97
C THR A 434 -19.29 41.70 -34.47
N GLY A 435 -18.12 41.33 -35.02
CA GLY A 435 -17.83 41.40 -36.45
C GLY A 435 -18.80 40.58 -37.30
N LEU A 436 -19.10 39.33 -36.88
CA LEU A 436 -20.12 38.49 -37.51
C LEU A 436 -21.52 39.13 -37.50
N THR A 437 -21.84 39.93 -36.48
CA THR A 437 -23.17 40.54 -36.26
C THR A 437 -23.35 41.88 -36.99
N LEU A 438 -22.27 42.65 -37.17
CA LEU A 438 -22.35 44.07 -37.57
C LEU A 438 -21.96 44.32 -39.05
N LEU A 439 -21.17 43.45 -39.66
CA LEU A 439 -20.58 43.67 -41.00
C LEU A 439 -20.87 42.50 -41.95
N GLY A 440 -22.06 42.53 -42.55
CA GLY A 440 -22.42 41.62 -43.64
C GLY A 440 -21.48 41.74 -44.84
N ARG A 441 -20.63 40.72 -45.05
CA ARG A 441 -19.89 40.39 -46.29
C ARG A 441 -18.81 41.36 -46.81
N GLU A 442 -18.48 42.47 -46.15
CA GLU A 442 -17.38 43.36 -46.63
C GLU A 442 -15.99 43.04 -46.09
N HIS A 443 -15.85 42.17 -45.08
CA HIS A 443 -14.58 41.48 -44.79
C HIS A 443 -14.70 40.03 -45.25
N MET A 444 -13.78 39.59 -46.11
CA MET A 444 -13.57 38.15 -46.32
C MET A 444 -13.21 37.50 -44.98
N VAL A 445 -13.70 36.29 -44.72
CA VAL A 445 -13.27 35.46 -43.59
C VAL A 445 -11.76 35.25 -43.69
N SER A 446 -10.99 36.08 -42.97
CA SER A 446 -9.54 36.04 -43.04
C SER A 446 -9.01 34.86 -42.25
N THR A 447 -8.13 34.10 -42.88
CA THR A 447 -7.42 33.01 -42.20
C THR A 447 -6.53 33.52 -41.06
N THR A 448 -6.18 34.81 -41.03
CA THR A 448 -5.45 35.45 -39.93
C THR A 448 -6.26 35.47 -38.63
N GLU A 449 -7.56 35.80 -38.69
CA GLU A 449 -8.40 35.99 -37.50
C GLU A 449 -8.68 34.66 -36.77
N ALA A 450 -9.00 33.61 -37.52
CA ALA A 450 -9.12 32.26 -36.98
C ALA A 450 -7.78 31.71 -36.43
N TRP A 451 -6.66 32.13 -37.03
CA TRP A 451 -5.32 31.79 -36.56
C TRP A 451 -4.93 32.53 -35.27
N GLU A 452 -5.33 33.80 -35.11
CA GLU A 452 -5.15 34.56 -33.87
C GLU A 452 -5.91 33.94 -32.69
N LEU A 453 -7.19 33.57 -32.87
CA LEU A 453 -7.95 32.82 -31.87
C LEU A 453 -7.26 31.50 -31.49
N SER A 454 -6.77 30.76 -32.49
CA SER A 454 -6.09 29.47 -32.31
C SER A 454 -4.74 29.63 -31.59
N SER A 455 -4.01 30.70 -31.89
CA SER A 455 -2.74 31.08 -31.25
C SER A 455 -2.95 31.45 -29.79
N LEU A 456 -3.99 32.24 -29.49
CA LEU A 456 -4.42 32.54 -28.11
C LEU A 456 -4.84 31.27 -27.36
N ALA A 457 -5.56 30.35 -28.01
CA ALA A 457 -6.00 29.09 -27.39
C ALA A 457 -4.81 28.20 -27.04
N HIS A 458 -3.81 28.10 -27.93
CA HIS A 458 -2.56 27.40 -27.65
C HIS A 458 -1.77 28.08 -26.53
N LYS A 459 -1.68 29.42 -26.53
CA LYS A 459 -1.00 30.19 -25.47
C LYS A 459 -1.60 29.96 -24.08
N LEU A 460 -2.93 30.02 -23.95
CA LEU A 460 -3.62 29.73 -22.70
C LEU A 460 -3.51 28.25 -22.32
N SER A 461 -3.60 27.32 -23.27
CA SER A 461 -3.42 25.89 -23.01
C SER A 461 -2.02 25.57 -22.47
N ASN A 462 -0.97 26.21 -22.99
CA ASN A 462 0.40 26.06 -22.49
C ASN A 462 0.55 26.64 -21.07
N MET A 463 -0.04 27.81 -20.79
CA MET A 463 -0.05 28.41 -19.45
C MET A 463 -0.81 27.53 -18.43
N HIS A 464 -2.00 27.04 -18.80
CA HIS A 464 -2.77 26.08 -18.01
C HIS A 464 -1.98 24.79 -17.74
N THR A 465 -1.33 24.23 -18.76
CA THR A 465 -0.49 23.03 -18.61
C THR A 465 0.63 23.26 -17.62
N HIS A 466 1.33 24.40 -17.70
CA HIS A 466 2.37 24.76 -16.72
C HIS A 466 1.81 24.94 -15.30
N LEU A 467 0.74 25.73 -15.13
CA LEU A 467 0.08 25.95 -13.84
C LEU A 467 -0.37 24.61 -13.22
N LYS A 468 -0.99 23.73 -14.01
CA LYS A 468 -1.41 22.40 -13.58
C LYS A 468 -0.24 21.49 -13.18
N THR A 469 0.91 21.60 -13.84
CA THR A 469 2.15 20.92 -13.41
C THR A 469 2.64 21.45 -12.06
N GLN A 470 2.68 22.78 -11.86
CA GLN A 470 3.07 23.36 -10.57
C GLN A 470 2.09 22.98 -9.45
N LEU A 471 0.78 22.91 -9.74
CA LEU A 471 -0.26 22.51 -8.79
C LEU A 471 -0.10 21.04 -8.37
N ALA A 472 0.21 20.14 -9.31
CA ALA A 472 0.51 18.74 -9.00
C ALA A 472 1.78 18.60 -8.13
N ILE A 473 2.80 19.43 -8.35
CA ILE A 473 3.99 19.49 -7.49
C ILE A 473 3.63 19.99 -6.08
N CYS A 474 2.77 21.02 -5.97
CA CYS A 474 2.28 21.54 -4.70
C CYS A 474 1.54 20.46 -3.89
N TYR A 475 0.59 19.74 -4.49
CA TYR A 475 -0.12 18.64 -3.83
C TYR A 475 0.81 17.49 -3.41
N LYS A 476 1.84 17.15 -4.21
CA LYS A 476 2.84 16.15 -3.84
C LYS A 476 3.65 16.57 -2.61
N LEU A 477 4.09 17.83 -2.55
CA LEU A 477 4.84 18.37 -1.41
C LEU A 477 3.98 18.42 -0.15
N MET A 478 2.67 18.68 -0.26
CA MET A 478 1.73 18.57 0.87
C MET A 478 1.64 17.14 1.42
N ASP A 479 1.48 16.14 0.56
CA ASP A 479 1.42 14.73 0.99
C ASP A 479 2.73 14.32 1.69
N GLU A 480 3.88 14.71 1.13
CA GLU A 480 5.19 14.44 1.72
C GLU A 480 5.36 15.12 3.08
N LYS A 481 4.93 16.37 3.25
CA LYS A 481 4.96 17.08 4.55
C LYS A 481 4.00 16.45 5.57
N LYS A 482 2.75 16.19 5.18
CA LYS A 482 1.73 15.53 6.01
C LYS A 482 2.21 14.14 6.47
N HIS A 483 2.85 13.37 5.59
CA HIS A 483 3.44 12.07 5.92
C HIS A 483 4.58 12.19 6.95
N ILE A 484 5.43 13.21 6.84
CA ILE A 484 6.50 13.50 7.83
C ILE A 484 5.89 13.90 9.18
N GLU A 485 4.91 14.80 9.19
CA GLU A 485 4.22 15.24 10.41
C GLU A 485 3.48 14.09 11.10
N GLY A 486 2.77 13.24 10.34
CA GLY A 486 2.12 12.03 10.85
C GLY A 486 3.11 11.04 11.50
N TYR A 487 4.28 10.85 10.89
CA TYR A 487 5.35 10.00 11.43
C TYR A 487 5.97 10.58 12.72
N GLN A 488 6.17 11.90 12.79
CA GLN A 488 6.65 12.58 13.99
C GLN A 488 5.61 12.52 15.11
N ASN A 489 4.33 12.71 14.79
CA ASN A 489 3.22 12.56 15.74
C ASN A 489 3.11 11.13 16.27
N LEU A 490 3.29 10.10 15.43
CA LEU A 490 3.34 8.70 15.89
C LEU A 490 4.45 8.46 16.92
N ARG A 491 5.68 8.95 16.68
CA ARG A 491 6.77 8.89 17.66
C ARG A 491 6.38 9.58 18.98
N HIS A 492 5.96 10.85 18.91
CA HIS A 492 5.56 11.62 20.08
C HIS A 492 4.40 10.96 20.84
N LEU A 493 3.47 10.30 20.16
CA LEU A 493 2.39 9.55 20.81
C LEU A 493 2.91 8.36 21.62
N PHE A 494 3.92 7.61 21.13
CA PHE A 494 4.52 6.52 21.90
C PHE A 494 5.42 6.99 23.06
N ASP A 495 6.00 8.18 22.96
CA ASP A 495 6.76 8.82 24.06
C ASP A 495 5.83 9.34 25.19
N MET A 496 4.52 9.48 24.94
CA MET A 496 3.54 9.96 25.92
C MET A 496 2.85 8.83 26.70
N ALA A 497 2.55 9.10 27.98
CA ALA A 497 1.61 8.31 28.75
C ALA A 497 0.15 8.68 28.39
N HIS A 498 -0.72 7.67 28.22
CA HIS A 498 -2.15 7.85 27.94
C HIS A 498 -3.03 7.22 29.03
N ILE A 499 -4.28 7.69 29.10
CA ILE A 499 -5.29 7.13 30.01
C ILE A 499 -5.68 5.72 29.57
N ASP A 500 -5.84 5.51 28.25
CA ASP A 500 -6.02 4.21 27.62
C ASP A 500 -5.40 4.17 26.21
N ASN A 501 -5.33 2.96 25.67
CA ASN A 501 -4.74 2.61 24.37
C ASN A 501 -5.40 3.28 23.14
N MET A 502 -6.54 3.95 23.26
CA MET A 502 -7.33 4.38 22.11
C MET A 502 -6.63 5.42 21.22
N LYS A 503 -5.83 6.33 21.79
CA LYS A 503 -5.05 7.30 21.00
C LYS A 503 -4.04 6.61 20.08
N ILE A 504 -3.37 5.59 20.59
CA ILE A 504 -2.39 4.79 19.84
C ILE A 504 -3.09 3.97 18.76
N LEU A 505 -4.14 3.23 19.11
CA LEU A 505 -4.87 2.38 18.17
C LEU A 505 -5.50 3.19 17.02
N ARG A 506 -6.06 4.38 17.31
CA ARG A 506 -6.59 5.30 16.28
C ARG A 506 -5.48 5.86 15.40
N ALA A 507 -4.30 6.18 15.93
CA ALA A 507 -3.17 6.65 15.12
C ALA A 507 -2.55 5.55 14.24
N LEU A 508 -2.60 4.28 14.66
CA LEU A 508 -2.07 3.13 13.90
C LEU A 508 -3.04 2.58 12.84
N ILE A 509 -4.32 2.47 13.18
CA ILE A 509 -5.32 1.75 12.37
C ILE A 509 -6.14 2.72 11.52
N TYR A 510 -6.80 3.68 12.16
CA TYR A 510 -7.63 4.68 11.49
C TYR A 510 -8.01 5.82 12.46
N GLN A 511 -7.69 7.06 12.10
CA GLN A 511 -7.80 8.20 13.03
C GLN A 511 -9.23 8.76 13.13
N LYS A 512 -10.04 8.60 12.08
CA LYS A 512 -11.38 9.17 11.99
C LYS A 512 -12.48 8.22 12.50
N ASP A 513 -13.63 8.78 12.83
CA ASP A 513 -14.84 8.06 13.26
C ASP A 513 -15.90 7.86 12.14
N ASP A 514 -15.57 8.16 10.88
CA ASP A 514 -16.48 8.02 9.72
C ASP A 514 -16.60 6.57 9.20
N LEU A 515 -15.77 5.64 9.67
CA LEU A 515 -15.77 4.22 9.27
C LEU A 515 -15.64 3.26 10.46
N LEU A 516 -16.03 2.00 10.24
CA LEU A 516 -15.73 0.86 11.10
C LEU A 516 -14.47 0.14 10.54
N PRO A 517 -13.25 0.42 11.03
CA PRO A 517 -12.02 0.06 10.33
C PRO A 517 -11.57 -1.39 10.57
N LEU A 518 -12.17 -2.09 11.52
CA LEU A 518 -11.87 -3.49 11.83
C LEU A 518 -12.96 -4.42 11.31
N VAL A 519 -12.59 -5.67 11.04
CA VAL A 519 -13.48 -6.82 10.87
C VAL A 519 -13.20 -7.78 12.03
N ASP A 520 -14.24 -8.24 12.71
CA ASP A 520 -14.13 -9.31 13.70
C ASP A 520 -13.91 -10.67 13.01
N GLY A 521 -12.87 -11.40 13.40
CA GLY A 521 -12.55 -12.71 12.85
C GLY A 521 -13.59 -13.80 13.17
N ALA A 522 -14.36 -13.64 14.26
CA ALA A 522 -15.38 -14.61 14.67
C ALA A 522 -16.71 -14.41 13.94
N THR A 523 -17.31 -13.21 13.97
CA THR A 523 -18.59 -12.96 13.29
C THR A 523 -18.45 -12.46 11.84
N LYS A 524 -17.22 -12.20 11.37
CA LYS A 524 -16.89 -11.58 10.06
C LYS A 524 -17.58 -10.23 9.78
N ASN A 525 -18.09 -9.56 10.81
CA ASN A 525 -18.74 -8.26 10.72
C ASN A 525 -17.72 -7.12 10.90
N ARG A 526 -18.02 -5.94 10.34
CA ARG A 526 -17.24 -4.72 10.62
C ARG A 526 -17.55 -4.17 12.01
N VAL A 527 -16.51 -3.75 12.74
CA VAL A 527 -16.59 -3.25 14.12
C VAL A 527 -15.72 -1.98 14.31
N ASN A 528 -16.01 -1.23 15.37
CA ASN A 528 -15.21 -0.05 15.75
C ASN A 528 -13.99 -0.47 16.58
N ILE A 529 -12.90 0.32 16.56
CA ILE A 529 -11.70 0.14 17.38
C ILE A 529 -12.03 0.08 18.88
N GLU A 530 -13.13 0.73 19.33
CA GLU A 530 -13.53 0.75 20.75
C GLU A 530 -13.70 -0.63 21.41
N VAL A 531 -13.85 -1.72 20.64
CA VAL A 531 -13.86 -3.11 21.19
C VAL A 531 -12.52 -3.53 21.82
N LEU A 532 -11.45 -2.78 21.57
CA LEU A 532 -10.09 -2.97 22.07
C LEU A 532 -9.74 -2.05 23.26
N ARG A 533 -10.64 -1.11 23.62
CA ARG A 533 -10.39 -0.09 24.65
C ARG A 533 -9.97 -0.73 25.98
N ARG A 534 -8.79 -0.36 26.50
CA ARG A 534 -8.21 -0.86 27.77
C ARG A 534 -7.94 -2.38 27.82
N LYS A 535 -7.89 -3.06 26.67
CA LYS A 535 -7.38 -4.45 26.59
C LYS A 535 -5.87 -4.45 26.28
N ASN A 536 -5.19 -5.56 26.61
CA ASN A 536 -3.90 -5.85 25.99
C ASN A 536 -4.15 -6.16 24.50
N VAL A 537 -3.36 -5.57 23.60
CA VAL A 537 -3.53 -5.73 22.15
C VAL A 537 -2.24 -6.23 21.52
N LEU A 538 -2.33 -7.38 20.86
CA LEU A 538 -1.25 -7.98 20.10
C LEU A 538 -1.44 -7.62 18.61
N LEU A 539 -0.63 -6.70 18.12
CA LEU A 539 -0.61 -6.32 16.71
C LEU A 539 0.20 -7.36 15.93
N LEU A 540 -0.49 -8.25 15.21
CA LEU A 540 0.13 -9.14 14.24
C LEU A 540 0.39 -8.32 12.97
N ILE A 541 1.67 -8.09 12.67
CA ILE A 541 2.12 -7.22 11.57
C ILE A 541 2.80 -8.11 10.53
N SER A 542 2.29 -8.14 9.30
CA SER A 542 2.86 -8.91 8.19
C SER A 542 2.58 -8.26 6.83
N ASP A 543 3.22 -8.77 5.77
CA ASP A 543 2.72 -8.63 4.40
C ASP A 543 1.69 -9.74 4.10
N LEU A 544 1.36 -10.00 2.82
CA LEU A 544 0.45 -11.09 2.42
C LEU A 544 1.15 -12.45 2.24
N ASP A 545 2.48 -12.51 2.45
CA ASP A 545 3.32 -13.70 2.27
C ASP A 545 3.44 -14.52 3.58
N ILE A 546 2.70 -14.14 4.64
CA ILE A 546 2.55 -14.91 5.89
C ILE A 546 2.10 -16.35 5.60
N SER A 547 2.74 -17.32 6.25
CA SER A 547 2.55 -18.75 5.97
C SER A 547 1.22 -19.27 6.55
N GLN A 548 0.67 -20.34 5.97
CA GLN A 548 -0.55 -20.94 6.49
C GLN A 548 -0.26 -21.69 7.81
N GLU A 549 0.94 -22.26 7.92
CA GLU A 549 1.49 -22.91 9.10
C GLU A 549 1.61 -21.92 10.28
N GLU A 550 2.11 -20.71 10.02
CA GLU A 550 2.15 -19.61 11.01
C GLU A 550 0.75 -19.25 11.52
N ILE A 551 -0.25 -19.20 10.64
CA ILE A 551 -1.64 -18.84 11.02
C ILE A 551 -2.29 -19.96 11.85
N VAL A 552 -2.14 -21.23 11.45
CA VAL A 552 -2.76 -22.37 12.15
C VAL A 552 -2.25 -22.50 13.58
N ILE A 553 -0.94 -22.36 13.82
CA ILE A 553 -0.39 -22.46 15.18
C ILE A 553 -0.75 -21.23 16.03
N LEU A 554 -0.81 -20.01 15.45
CA LEU A 554 -1.33 -18.84 16.16
C LEU A 554 -2.82 -18.99 16.51
N GLU A 555 -3.63 -19.56 15.61
CA GLU A 555 -5.05 -19.85 15.85
C GLU A 555 -5.24 -20.88 16.98
N GLN A 556 -4.44 -21.95 17.02
CA GLN A 556 -4.43 -22.92 18.11
C GLN A 556 -4.15 -22.23 19.44
N ILE A 557 -3.01 -21.53 19.56
CA ILE A 557 -2.57 -20.89 20.82
C ILE A 557 -3.58 -19.83 21.29
N TYR A 558 -4.14 -19.04 20.38
CA TYR A 558 -5.17 -18.03 20.67
C TYR A 558 -6.48 -18.67 21.15
N SER A 559 -6.87 -19.81 20.56
CA SER A 559 -8.06 -20.56 20.95
C SER A 559 -7.89 -21.21 22.32
N GLU A 560 -6.74 -21.83 22.59
CA GLU A 560 -6.39 -22.43 23.88
C GLU A 560 -6.42 -21.37 25.00
N ALA A 561 -5.83 -20.20 24.77
CA ALA A 561 -5.86 -19.09 25.74
C ALA A 561 -7.29 -18.73 26.16
N ARG A 562 -8.21 -18.63 25.18
CA ARG A 562 -9.62 -18.29 25.41
C ARG A 562 -10.45 -19.42 26.05
N GLN A 563 -10.11 -20.69 25.82
CA GLN A 563 -10.79 -21.82 26.49
C GLN A 563 -10.49 -21.88 27.99
N HIS A 564 -9.28 -21.49 28.41
CA HIS A 564 -8.88 -21.53 29.81
C HIS A 564 -9.41 -20.33 30.63
N THR A 565 -9.59 -19.15 30.02
CA THR A 565 -10.13 -17.96 30.71
C THR A 565 -11.63 -17.77 30.48
N ARG A 566 -12.46 -18.40 31.33
CA ARG A 566 -13.92 -18.52 31.17
C ARG A 566 -14.75 -17.22 31.09
N HIS A 567 -14.21 -16.03 31.43
CA HIS A 567 -15.01 -14.80 31.50
C HIS A 567 -14.36 -13.52 30.93
N ASP A 568 -13.04 -13.45 30.74
CA ASP A 568 -12.37 -12.31 30.10
C ASP A 568 -11.18 -12.79 29.26
N SER A 569 -11.01 -12.25 28.05
CA SER A 569 -9.83 -12.52 27.21
C SER A 569 -8.64 -11.71 27.69
N LEU A 570 -7.54 -12.38 28.05
CA LEU A 570 -6.31 -11.73 28.54
C LEU A 570 -5.75 -10.68 27.56
N TYR A 571 -5.90 -10.93 26.27
CA TYR A 571 -5.51 -10.07 25.16
C TYR A 571 -6.40 -10.30 23.95
N GLU A 572 -6.41 -9.34 23.03
CA GLU A 572 -6.97 -9.48 21.69
C GLU A 572 -5.83 -9.42 20.65
N VAL A 573 -5.94 -10.18 19.57
CA VAL A 573 -5.03 -10.06 18.42
C VAL A 573 -5.68 -9.17 17.35
N VAL A 574 -4.86 -8.36 16.66
CA VAL A 574 -5.31 -7.52 15.53
C VAL A 574 -4.30 -7.65 14.38
N TRP A 575 -4.74 -8.10 13.20
CA TRP A 575 -3.90 -8.18 12.01
C TRP A 575 -3.82 -6.85 11.26
N LEU A 576 -2.60 -6.34 11.11
CA LEU A 576 -2.23 -5.13 10.38
C LEU A 576 -1.41 -5.53 9.12
N PRO A 577 -2.03 -5.57 7.92
CA PRO A 577 -1.34 -5.86 6.67
C PRO A 577 -0.48 -4.67 6.21
N ILE A 578 0.82 -4.69 6.54
CA ILE A 578 1.78 -3.63 6.19
C ILE A 578 2.42 -3.93 4.84
N LEU A 579 1.92 -3.26 3.80
CA LEU A 579 2.34 -3.45 2.41
C LEU A 579 3.20 -2.28 1.92
N ASP A 580 3.95 -2.50 0.84
CA ASP A 580 4.69 -1.40 0.21
C ASP A 580 3.79 -0.60 -0.74
N PRO A 581 3.58 0.72 -0.52
CA PRO A 581 2.68 1.53 -1.32
C PRO A 581 3.19 1.79 -2.74
N THR A 582 4.45 1.44 -3.06
CA THR A 582 4.97 1.54 -4.44
C THR A 582 4.52 0.39 -5.35
N ILE A 583 4.01 -0.71 -4.78
CA ILE A 583 3.60 -1.91 -5.54
C ILE A 583 2.08 -1.90 -5.72
N PRO A 584 1.54 -1.78 -6.95
CA PRO A 584 0.10 -1.69 -7.21
C PRO A 584 -0.76 -2.73 -6.50
N TRP A 585 -1.98 -2.35 -6.11
CA TRP A 585 -3.01 -3.29 -5.67
C TRP A 585 -3.55 -4.04 -6.90
N THR A 586 -3.63 -5.36 -6.81
CA THR A 586 -4.06 -6.25 -7.90
C THR A 586 -5.17 -7.18 -7.42
N GLU A 587 -5.98 -7.69 -8.34
CA GLU A 587 -7.04 -8.66 -8.04
C GLU A 587 -6.49 -9.87 -7.27
N THR A 588 -5.34 -10.41 -7.68
CA THR A 588 -4.62 -11.49 -6.98
C THR A 588 -4.21 -11.15 -5.54
N LYS A 589 -3.91 -9.88 -5.22
CA LYS A 589 -3.66 -9.43 -3.84
C LYS A 589 -4.95 -9.30 -3.06
N GLN A 590 -6.03 -8.85 -3.70
CA GLN A 590 -7.37 -8.78 -3.10
C GLN A 590 -7.85 -10.19 -2.72
N GLU A 591 -7.75 -11.16 -3.62
CA GLU A 591 -8.08 -12.58 -3.37
C GLU A 591 -7.26 -13.16 -2.22
N ARG A 592 -5.93 -12.96 -2.23
CA ARG A 592 -5.04 -13.44 -1.16
C ARG A 592 -5.35 -12.77 0.19
N PHE A 593 -5.66 -11.48 0.22
CA PHE A 593 -6.06 -10.76 1.42
C PHE A 593 -7.40 -11.25 1.97
N GLU A 594 -8.41 -11.45 1.11
CA GLU A 594 -9.72 -11.98 1.51
C GLU A 594 -9.60 -13.43 2.04
N TYR A 595 -8.77 -14.27 1.41
CA TYR A 595 -8.45 -15.61 1.90
C TYR A 595 -7.86 -15.56 3.33
N LEU A 596 -6.82 -14.74 3.56
CA LEU A 596 -6.17 -14.59 4.86
C LEU A 596 -7.14 -14.07 5.94
N LYS A 597 -7.96 -13.06 5.60
CA LYS A 597 -9.01 -12.53 6.49
C LYS A 597 -10.12 -13.56 6.78
N SER A 598 -10.37 -14.49 5.86
CA SER A 598 -11.34 -15.57 6.06
C SER A 598 -10.84 -16.61 7.07
N THR A 599 -9.55 -16.98 7.04
CA THR A 599 -8.98 -17.97 7.96
C THR A 599 -8.70 -17.40 9.36
N MET A 600 -8.34 -16.12 9.50
CA MET A 600 -8.01 -15.56 10.81
C MET A 600 -9.22 -15.46 11.78
N PRO A 601 -9.11 -15.94 13.03
CA PRO A 601 -10.18 -15.89 14.04
C PRO A 601 -10.19 -14.59 14.87
N TRP A 602 -9.20 -13.72 14.69
CA TRP A 602 -9.02 -12.46 15.41
C TRP A 602 -9.35 -11.22 14.56
N TYR A 603 -9.29 -10.02 15.16
CA TYR A 603 -9.62 -8.79 14.45
C TYR A 603 -8.65 -8.52 13.29
N THR A 604 -9.16 -7.98 12.18
CA THR A 604 -8.36 -7.63 10.99
C THR A 604 -8.69 -6.21 10.54
N VAL A 605 -7.68 -5.41 10.16
CA VAL A 605 -7.94 -4.11 9.50
C VAL A 605 -8.63 -4.36 8.16
N HIS A 606 -9.81 -3.77 7.97
CA HIS A 606 -10.75 -4.10 6.88
C HIS A 606 -10.13 -4.09 5.48
N HIS A 607 -9.22 -3.14 5.21
CA HIS A 607 -8.49 -3.04 3.96
C HIS A 607 -7.13 -2.35 4.21
N PRO A 608 -6.02 -2.76 3.57
CA PRO A 608 -4.70 -2.17 3.82
C PRO A 608 -4.63 -0.65 3.59
N SER A 609 -5.46 -0.09 2.71
CA SER A 609 -5.49 1.36 2.42
C SER A 609 -6.01 2.24 3.55
N LEU A 610 -6.45 1.67 4.68
CA LEU A 610 -6.78 2.44 5.89
C LEU A 610 -5.52 2.82 6.68
N ILE A 611 -4.43 2.07 6.51
CA ILE A 611 -3.16 2.27 7.22
C ILE A 611 -2.36 3.37 6.51
N ASP A 612 -2.12 4.49 7.19
CA ASP A 612 -1.40 5.63 6.62
C ASP A 612 0.08 5.27 6.33
N ARG A 613 0.64 5.89 5.29
CA ARG A 613 2.06 5.79 4.91
C ARG A 613 3.00 6.09 6.09
N ALA A 614 2.61 6.99 6.99
CA ALA A 614 3.32 7.28 8.24
C ALA A 614 3.43 6.06 9.16
N VAL A 615 2.37 5.26 9.29
CA VAL A 615 2.36 4.01 10.07
C VAL A 615 3.23 2.96 9.40
N ILE A 616 3.13 2.80 8.07
CA ILE A 616 3.98 1.88 7.29
C ILE A 616 5.47 2.21 7.52
N LYS A 617 5.84 3.50 7.47
CA LYS A 617 7.20 3.97 7.75
C LYS A 617 7.61 3.76 9.21
N PHE A 618 6.73 4.08 10.17
CA PHE A 618 6.98 3.89 11.60
C PHE A 618 7.25 2.43 11.94
N THR A 619 6.41 1.51 11.44
CA THR A 619 6.56 0.07 11.63
C THR A 619 7.86 -0.47 11.03
N LYS A 620 8.27 0.01 9.85
CA LYS A 620 9.56 -0.36 9.23
C LYS A 620 10.79 0.20 9.97
N GLU A 621 10.74 1.44 10.46
CA GLU A 621 11.91 2.13 11.04
C GLU A 621 12.05 2.04 12.57
N VAL A 622 10.95 1.84 13.30
CA VAL A 622 10.92 1.82 14.79
C VAL A 622 10.71 0.40 15.32
N TRP A 623 9.86 -0.39 14.68
CA TRP A 623 9.64 -1.80 15.01
C TRP A 623 10.46 -2.77 14.13
N ASN A 624 11.31 -2.23 13.24
CA ASN A 624 12.21 -2.99 12.36
C ASN A 624 11.51 -4.05 11.48
N PHE A 625 10.23 -3.85 11.16
CA PHE A 625 9.51 -4.73 10.23
C PHE A 625 10.11 -4.66 8.83
N GLN A 626 10.29 -5.81 8.18
CA GLN A 626 10.84 -5.91 6.82
C GLN A 626 9.94 -6.71 5.87
N LYS A 627 9.62 -7.95 6.26
CA LYS A 627 8.73 -8.88 5.54
C LYS A 627 8.07 -9.88 6.51
N LYS A 628 8.92 -10.62 7.25
CA LYS A 628 8.48 -11.65 8.18
C LYS A 628 7.56 -11.09 9.26
N PRO A 629 6.55 -11.86 9.70
CA PRO A 629 5.61 -11.38 10.70
C PRO A 629 6.30 -11.01 12.01
N ILE A 630 5.81 -9.95 12.65
CA ILE A 630 6.16 -9.57 14.02
C ILE A 630 4.88 -9.39 14.85
N LEU A 631 5.00 -9.54 16.17
CA LEU A 631 3.86 -9.49 17.09
C LEU A 631 4.11 -8.43 18.17
N VAL A 632 3.70 -7.18 17.91
CA VAL A 632 3.93 -6.06 18.83
C VAL A 632 2.87 -6.08 19.93
N VAL A 633 3.30 -6.04 21.19
CA VAL A 633 2.41 -6.09 22.37
C VAL A 633 2.18 -4.69 22.90
N LEU A 634 0.91 -4.26 22.94
CA LEU A 634 0.46 -3.03 23.60
C LEU A 634 -0.27 -3.34 24.92
N ASP A 635 0.03 -2.58 25.97
CA ASP A 635 -0.72 -2.62 27.23
C ASP A 635 -2.07 -1.87 27.14
N PRO A 636 -2.93 -1.89 28.18
CA PRO A 636 -4.19 -1.16 28.23
C PRO A 636 -4.08 0.37 28.06
N HIS A 637 -2.88 0.93 28.18
CA HIS A 637 -2.55 2.35 28.00
C HIS A 637 -1.87 2.64 26.64
N GLY A 638 -1.67 1.61 25.80
CA GLY A 638 -1.09 1.72 24.47
C GLY A 638 0.44 1.73 24.43
N ARG A 639 1.13 1.45 25.56
CA ARG A 639 2.59 1.39 25.62
C ARG A 639 3.08 0.07 25.03
N VAL A 640 4.17 0.11 24.26
CA VAL A 640 4.83 -1.11 23.76
C VAL A 640 5.49 -1.86 24.92
N VAL A 641 5.00 -3.07 25.20
CA VAL A 641 5.53 -3.98 26.24
C VAL A 641 6.62 -4.89 25.69
N CYS A 642 6.46 -5.31 24.43
CA CYS A 642 7.45 -6.07 23.67
C CYS A 642 7.31 -5.73 22.18
N PRO A 643 8.40 -5.39 21.47
CA PRO A 643 8.37 -5.05 20.05
C PRO A 643 8.19 -6.28 19.15
N ASN A 644 8.50 -7.49 19.62
CA ASN A 644 8.18 -8.72 18.91
C ASN A 644 8.04 -9.93 19.86
N ALA A 645 6.84 -10.15 20.38
CA ALA A 645 6.53 -11.30 21.23
C ALA A 645 6.33 -12.62 20.48
N LEU A 646 6.52 -12.66 19.15
CA LEU A 646 6.25 -13.85 18.34
C LEU A 646 7.11 -15.05 18.79
N HIS A 647 8.37 -14.82 19.17
CA HIS A 647 9.22 -15.88 19.73
C HIS A 647 8.72 -16.38 21.10
N MET A 648 8.25 -15.48 21.98
CA MET A 648 7.65 -15.89 23.26
C MET A 648 6.37 -16.71 23.04
N MET A 649 5.55 -16.33 22.05
CA MET A 649 4.35 -17.05 21.66
C MET A 649 4.67 -18.47 21.17
N TRP A 650 5.69 -18.62 20.30
CA TRP A 650 6.11 -19.95 19.82
C TRP A 650 6.71 -20.84 20.91
N ILE A 651 7.39 -20.29 21.93
CA ILE A 651 8.00 -21.12 22.98
C ILE A 651 6.97 -21.51 24.05
N TRP A 652 6.16 -20.56 24.52
CA TRP A 652 5.36 -20.69 25.75
C TRP A 652 3.84 -20.52 25.55
N GLY A 653 3.39 -20.18 24.35
CA GLY A 653 2.00 -19.87 24.05
C GLY A 653 1.40 -18.82 25.01
N SER A 654 0.27 -19.15 25.61
CA SER A 654 -0.43 -18.28 26.58
C SER A 654 0.34 -18.06 27.89
N LEU A 655 1.24 -18.98 28.29
CA LEU A 655 2.02 -18.87 29.53
C LEU A 655 3.04 -17.71 29.51
N ALA A 656 3.35 -17.18 28.32
CA ALA A 656 4.18 -16.00 28.15
C ALA A 656 3.50 -14.68 28.57
N PHE A 657 2.17 -14.64 28.72
CA PHE A 657 1.45 -13.43 29.15
C PHE A 657 2.00 -12.88 30.49
N PRO A 658 2.20 -11.54 30.63
CA PRO A 658 1.84 -10.44 29.73
C PRO A 658 2.89 -10.07 28.67
N PHE A 659 3.71 -11.03 28.23
CA PHE A 659 4.71 -10.90 27.16
C PHE A 659 5.79 -9.83 27.40
N THR A 660 6.03 -9.47 28.67
CA THR A 660 7.17 -8.61 29.09
C THR A 660 8.49 -9.39 29.08
N THR A 661 9.62 -8.72 28.80
CA THR A 661 10.97 -9.30 28.97
C THR A 661 11.22 -9.85 30.38
N ALA A 662 10.70 -9.20 31.44
CA ALA A 662 10.82 -9.71 32.81
C ALA A 662 10.09 -11.07 33.04
N LYS A 663 9.01 -11.33 32.29
CA LYS A 663 8.31 -12.63 32.27
C LYS A 663 9.04 -13.65 31.41
N GLU A 664 9.67 -13.22 30.31
CA GLU A 664 10.58 -14.04 29.51
C GLU A 664 11.77 -14.55 30.34
N GLU A 665 12.41 -13.66 31.11
CA GLU A 665 13.48 -14.01 32.05
C GLU A 665 13.03 -14.92 33.19
N ALA A 666 11.79 -14.76 33.68
CA ALA A 666 11.26 -15.62 34.74
C ALA A 666 11.02 -17.05 34.23
N LEU A 667 10.38 -17.21 33.07
CA LEU A 667 10.19 -18.50 32.42
C LEU A 667 11.54 -19.19 32.14
N TRP A 668 12.54 -18.47 31.62
CA TRP A 668 13.89 -19.00 31.41
C TRP A 668 14.71 -19.28 32.67
N ARG A 669 14.24 -18.86 33.86
CA ARG A 669 14.86 -19.15 35.16
C ARG A 669 14.24 -20.37 35.83
N GLU A 670 12.96 -20.62 35.57
CA GLU A 670 12.20 -21.78 36.04
C GLU A 670 12.38 -23.00 35.12
N GLU A 671 12.69 -22.77 33.84
CA GLU A 671 12.83 -23.83 32.82
C GLU A 671 14.26 -24.36 32.63
N THR A 672 14.33 -25.60 32.17
CA THR A 672 15.49 -26.48 32.01
C THR A 672 15.49 -27.09 30.61
N TRP A 673 16.63 -27.61 30.15
CA TRP A 673 16.61 -28.39 28.91
C TRP A 673 16.08 -29.82 29.17
N ARG A 674 14.77 -30.02 28.97
CA ARG A 674 14.07 -31.30 29.10
C ARG A 674 13.21 -31.59 27.88
N LEU A 675 12.82 -32.87 27.68
CA LEU A 675 12.04 -33.30 26.50
C LEU A 675 10.74 -32.51 26.34
N GLU A 676 10.04 -32.24 27.44
CA GLU A 676 8.79 -31.48 27.47
C GLU A 676 8.89 -30.12 26.76
N LEU A 677 9.95 -29.35 27.00
CA LEU A 677 10.21 -28.05 26.34
C LEU A 677 10.27 -28.15 24.79
N LEU A 678 10.55 -29.34 24.25
CA LEU A 678 10.64 -29.59 22.82
C LEU A 678 9.31 -30.03 22.18
N VAL A 679 8.43 -30.70 22.94
CA VAL A 679 7.25 -31.42 22.40
C VAL A 679 5.90 -30.99 22.98
N ASP A 680 5.91 -30.23 24.08
CA ASP A 680 4.72 -29.64 24.70
C ASP A 680 3.90 -28.83 23.69
N GLY A 681 2.58 -28.98 23.70
CA GLY A 681 1.68 -28.36 22.71
C GLY A 681 1.79 -28.90 21.27
N ILE A 682 2.72 -29.81 20.96
CA ILE A 682 2.92 -30.39 19.61
C ILE A 682 2.26 -31.77 19.49
N ASP A 683 2.56 -32.70 20.40
CA ASP A 683 2.07 -34.09 20.28
C ASP A 683 1.62 -34.70 21.63
N PRO A 684 0.30 -34.88 21.84
CA PRO A 684 -0.23 -35.45 23.08
C PRO A 684 0.14 -36.94 23.27
N VAL A 685 0.51 -37.67 22.21
CA VAL A 685 0.98 -39.06 22.33
C VAL A 685 2.31 -39.10 23.07
N VAL A 686 3.19 -38.13 22.82
CA VAL A 686 4.50 -38.02 23.51
C VAL A 686 4.32 -37.59 24.96
N MET A 687 3.39 -36.66 25.23
CA MET A 687 3.03 -36.28 26.60
C MET A 687 2.51 -37.49 27.42
N ASN A 688 1.66 -38.32 26.81
CA ASN A 688 1.18 -39.56 27.44
C ASN A 688 2.35 -40.52 27.73
N TRP A 689 3.25 -40.78 26.78
CA TRP A 689 4.41 -41.66 26.99
C TRP A 689 5.38 -41.14 28.07
N MET A 690 5.50 -39.82 28.26
CA MET A 690 6.24 -39.24 29.38
C MET A 690 5.58 -39.57 30.72
N SER A 691 4.24 -39.46 30.81
CA SER A 691 3.49 -39.86 32.01
C SER A 691 3.57 -41.37 32.31
N GLU A 692 3.71 -42.21 31.27
CA GLU A 692 3.97 -43.65 31.37
C GLU A 692 5.41 -43.98 31.83
N GLY A 693 6.30 -42.98 31.97
CA GLY A 693 7.69 -43.17 32.39
C GLY A 693 8.59 -43.88 31.36
N ARG A 694 8.18 -43.88 30.09
CA ARG A 694 8.87 -44.57 28.99
C ARG A 694 10.15 -43.84 28.57
N TYR A 695 11.00 -44.58 27.87
CA TYR A 695 12.09 -43.98 27.09
C TYR A 695 11.51 -43.47 25.78
N ILE A 696 11.85 -42.24 25.38
CA ILE A 696 11.33 -41.61 24.17
C ILE A 696 12.49 -41.17 23.29
N CYS A 697 12.51 -41.63 22.05
CA CYS A 697 13.49 -41.26 21.04
C CYS A 697 12.83 -40.39 19.97
N LEU A 698 13.14 -39.09 19.97
CA LEU A 698 12.90 -38.21 18.83
C LEU A 698 14.03 -38.42 17.82
N TYR A 699 13.71 -38.58 16.54
CA TYR A 699 14.74 -38.71 15.51
C TYR A 699 14.29 -38.10 14.18
N GLY A 700 15.25 -37.76 13.32
CA GLY A 700 14.96 -37.09 12.05
C GLY A 700 16.10 -37.17 11.04
N GLY A 701 15.97 -36.39 9.96
CA GLY A 701 16.77 -36.51 8.73
C GLY A 701 16.00 -37.18 7.59
N GLU A 702 16.60 -37.25 6.40
CA GLU A 702 15.89 -37.57 5.14
C GLU A 702 16.27 -38.91 4.48
N ASP A 703 17.29 -39.59 5.00
CA ASP A 703 17.78 -40.89 4.51
C ASP A 703 16.92 -42.04 5.07
N MET A 704 16.11 -42.65 4.20
CA MET A 704 15.22 -43.77 4.58
C MET A 704 15.96 -45.06 4.94
N ASP A 705 17.16 -45.30 4.40
CA ASP A 705 17.90 -46.52 4.70
C ASP A 705 18.66 -46.38 6.02
N TRP A 706 19.14 -45.17 6.35
CA TRP A 706 19.51 -44.83 7.73
C TRP A 706 18.31 -44.94 8.68
N ILE A 707 17.12 -44.41 8.33
CA ILE A 707 15.91 -44.50 9.18
C ILE A 707 15.56 -45.95 9.50
N ARG A 708 15.41 -46.83 8.49
CA ARG A 708 15.10 -48.26 8.68
C ARG A 708 16.12 -48.97 9.55
N LYS A 709 17.41 -48.72 9.28
CA LYS A 709 18.52 -49.31 10.05
C LYS A 709 18.54 -48.79 11.49
N PHE A 710 18.22 -47.52 11.70
CA PHE A 710 18.15 -46.88 13.02
C PHE A 710 16.98 -47.41 13.84
N THR A 711 15.74 -47.42 13.33
CA THR A 711 14.58 -47.94 14.07
C THR A 711 14.73 -49.43 14.38
N THR A 712 15.25 -50.23 13.45
CA THR A 712 15.53 -51.66 13.68
C THR A 712 16.56 -51.85 14.80
N THR A 713 17.67 -51.10 14.76
CA THR A 713 18.74 -51.20 15.77
C THR A 713 18.26 -50.71 17.15
N ALA A 714 17.53 -49.58 17.20
CA ALA A 714 17.01 -49.01 18.43
C ALA A 714 16.00 -49.95 19.12
N ASN A 715 15.09 -50.58 18.35
CA ASN A 715 14.16 -51.58 18.88
C ASN A 715 14.89 -52.84 19.39
N ALA A 716 15.93 -53.32 18.69
CA ALA A 716 16.74 -54.46 19.15
C ALA A 716 17.48 -54.15 20.47
N VAL A 717 18.08 -52.95 20.58
CA VAL A 717 18.71 -52.49 21.84
C VAL A 717 17.66 -52.34 22.96
N ALA A 718 16.48 -51.80 22.66
CA ALA A 718 15.41 -51.67 23.65
C ALA A 718 14.96 -53.03 24.22
N GLN A 719 14.77 -54.04 23.36
CA GLN A 719 14.49 -55.41 23.77
C GLN A 719 15.64 -56.02 24.59
N ALA A 720 16.89 -55.85 24.15
CA ALA A 720 18.07 -56.40 24.82
C ALA A 720 18.45 -55.67 26.14
N ALA A 721 17.92 -54.47 26.37
CA ALA A 721 17.98 -53.70 27.61
C ALA A 721 16.74 -53.88 28.51
N GLY A 722 15.64 -54.46 27.99
CA GLY A 722 14.38 -54.63 28.71
C GLY A 722 13.62 -53.32 28.96
N ILE A 723 13.77 -52.31 28.08
CA ILE A 723 13.15 -50.98 28.25
C ILE A 723 11.94 -50.79 27.34
N SER A 724 10.92 -50.08 27.85
CA SER A 724 9.80 -49.62 27.03
C SER A 724 10.20 -48.36 26.27
N LEU A 725 10.45 -48.51 24.97
CA LEU A 725 10.79 -47.43 24.05
C LEU A 725 9.52 -46.92 23.33
N GLY A 726 9.43 -45.62 23.12
CA GLY A 726 8.62 -44.97 22.09
C GLY A 726 9.55 -44.25 21.11
N MET A 727 9.26 -44.30 19.81
CA MET A 727 10.04 -43.62 18.78
C MET A 727 9.15 -42.68 17.98
N VAL A 728 9.63 -41.46 17.74
CA VAL A 728 8.91 -40.42 16.98
C VAL A 728 9.81 -39.88 15.88
N TYR A 729 9.36 -39.98 14.63
CA TYR A 729 9.99 -39.29 13.51
C TYR A 729 9.52 -37.84 13.41
N VAL A 730 10.48 -36.93 13.51
CA VAL A 730 10.32 -35.46 13.56
C VAL A 730 10.81 -34.79 12.26
N GLY A 731 11.48 -35.52 11.36
CA GLY A 731 11.89 -34.98 10.06
C GLY A 731 13.02 -33.93 10.12
N LYS A 732 12.79 -32.76 9.49
CA LYS A 732 13.80 -31.72 9.20
C LYS A 732 13.12 -30.34 9.05
N SER A 733 13.85 -29.23 9.21
CA SER A 733 13.29 -27.86 9.29
C SER A 733 12.59 -27.36 8.03
N ASN A 734 12.91 -27.95 6.88
CA ASN A 734 12.27 -27.68 5.60
C ASN A 734 11.49 -28.93 5.16
N PRO A 735 10.28 -29.18 5.68
CA PRO A 735 9.49 -30.38 5.41
C PRO A 735 8.93 -30.39 3.97
N LYS A 736 9.81 -30.68 3.01
CA LYS A 736 9.49 -30.89 1.59
C LYS A 736 8.76 -32.22 1.36
N GLU A 737 8.40 -32.46 0.10
CA GLU A 737 7.84 -33.71 -0.42
C GLU A 737 8.65 -34.96 -0.01
N ARG A 738 9.97 -34.85 0.17
CA ARG A 738 10.79 -35.96 0.70
C ARG A 738 10.42 -36.35 2.14
N VAL A 739 10.17 -35.39 3.03
CA VAL A 739 9.71 -35.67 4.41
C VAL A 739 8.30 -36.25 4.40
N ARG A 740 7.40 -35.75 3.54
CA ARG A 740 6.06 -36.34 3.31
C ARG A 740 6.14 -37.80 2.86
N ARG A 741 7.04 -38.13 1.92
CA ARG A 741 7.29 -39.49 1.44
C ARG A 741 7.88 -40.40 2.53
N ASN A 742 8.76 -39.86 3.36
CA ASN A 742 9.33 -40.58 4.50
C ASN A 742 8.25 -40.90 5.54
N ASN A 743 7.37 -39.95 5.90
CA ASN A 743 6.22 -40.18 6.78
C ASN A 743 5.31 -41.32 6.26
N ALA A 744 5.00 -41.32 4.96
CA ALA A 744 4.19 -42.36 4.33
C ALA A 744 4.87 -43.75 4.41
N THR A 745 6.18 -43.81 4.12
CA THR A 745 6.96 -45.06 4.21
C THR A 745 7.07 -45.56 5.65
N ILE A 746 7.35 -44.68 6.62
CA ILE A 746 7.42 -45.00 8.06
C ILE A 746 6.09 -45.56 8.58
N THR A 747 4.98 -44.97 8.15
CA THR A 747 3.62 -45.44 8.49
C THR A 747 3.34 -46.81 7.85
N ALA A 748 3.67 -47.00 6.56
CA ALA A 748 3.40 -48.24 5.83
C ALA A 748 4.28 -49.42 6.28
N GLU A 749 5.53 -49.17 6.67
CA GLU A 749 6.46 -50.16 7.23
C GLU A 749 6.33 -50.30 8.77
N ASN A 750 5.45 -49.51 9.40
CA ASN A 750 5.20 -49.46 10.85
C ASN A 750 6.50 -49.34 11.70
N LEU A 751 7.41 -48.45 11.28
CA LEU A 751 8.75 -48.33 11.89
C LEU A 751 8.76 -47.57 13.23
N SER A 752 7.82 -46.63 13.39
CA SER A 752 7.72 -45.69 14.53
C SER A 752 6.42 -44.87 14.43
N HIS A 753 6.15 -44.03 15.43
CA HIS A 753 5.18 -42.94 15.30
C HIS A 753 5.79 -41.79 14.49
N CYS A 754 4.98 -41.02 13.76
CA CYS A 754 5.46 -39.89 12.97
C CYS A 754 4.42 -38.76 12.91
N TRP A 755 4.90 -37.52 12.87
CA TRP A 755 4.04 -36.35 12.68
C TRP A 755 3.62 -36.25 11.20
N GLN A 756 2.46 -36.81 10.88
CA GLN A 756 1.91 -36.85 9.52
C GLN A 756 1.62 -35.45 8.96
N ASP A 757 1.18 -34.53 9.84
CA ASP A 757 1.06 -33.11 9.54
C ASP A 757 2.44 -32.43 9.55
N LEU A 758 2.75 -31.74 8.45
CA LEU A 758 4.01 -31.02 8.27
C LEU A 758 4.06 -29.71 9.07
N THR A 759 2.90 -29.18 9.50
CA THR A 759 2.80 -27.99 10.37
C THR A 759 3.45 -28.28 11.73
N SER A 760 3.20 -29.46 12.29
CA SER A 760 3.81 -29.94 13.54
C SER A 760 5.34 -30.05 13.43
N ILE A 761 5.86 -30.56 12.30
CA ILE A 761 7.30 -30.62 12.01
C ILE A 761 7.90 -29.21 11.89
N TRP A 762 7.25 -28.34 11.10
CA TRP A 762 7.65 -26.93 10.94
C TRP A 762 7.70 -26.21 12.30
N TYR A 763 6.66 -26.39 13.13
CA TYR A 763 6.53 -25.71 14.41
C TYR A 763 7.62 -26.12 15.40
N PHE A 764 7.97 -27.40 15.50
CA PHE A 764 9.09 -27.87 16.32
C PHE A 764 10.40 -27.13 15.99
N TRP A 765 10.75 -27.04 14.71
CA TRP A 765 11.98 -26.36 14.29
C TRP A 765 11.91 -24.83 14.46
N VAL A 766 10.75 -24.21 14.22
CA VAL A 766 10.53 -22.77 14.45
C VAL A 766 10.50 -22.43 15.94
N ARG A 767 10.03 -23.32 16.80
CA ARG A 767 10.07 -23.21 18.27
C ARG A 767 11.52 -23.24 18.76
N ILE A 768 12.32 -24.22 18.36
CA ILE A 768 13.76 -24.28 18.70
C ILE A 768 14.52 -23.05 18.17
N ALA A 769 14.26 -22.62 16.92
CA ALA A 769 14.82 -21.40 16.37
C ALA A 769 14.40 -20.14 17.17
N SER A 770 13.19 -20.14 17.74
CA SER A 770 12.69 -19.04 18.58
C SER A 770 13.29 -19.05 19.98
N MET A 771 13.56 -20.22 20.56
CA MET A 771 14.35 -20.33 21.79
C MET A 771 15.72 -19.68 21.62
N TRP A 772 16.37 -19.88 20.46
CA TRP A 772 17.64 -19.22 20.12
C TRP A 772 17.51 -17.69 20.09
N HIS A 773 16.52 -17.14 19.38
CA HIS A 773 16.28 -15.69 19.32
C HIS A 773 16.03 -15.09 20.71
N SER A 774 15.19 -15.74 21.51
CA SER A 774 14.85 -15.35 22.88
C SER A 774 16.06 -15.36 23.81
N LYS A 775 16.85 -16.45 23.82
CA LYS A 775 18.10 -16.55 24.58
C LYS A 775 19.12 -15.48 24.15
N ASN A 776 19.29 -15.28 22.84
CA ASN A 776 20.21 -14.27 22.30
C ASN A 776 19.78 -12.83 22.64
N GLN A 777 18.47 -12.53 22.62
CA GLN A 777 17.91 -11.26 23.08
C GLN A 777 18.22 -10.98 24.56
N LEU A 778 18.23 -12.02 25.40
CA LEU A 778 18.61 -11.96 26.82
C LEU A 778 20.14 -12.06 27.06
N GLY A 779 20.97 -11.86 26.03
CA GLY A 779 22.44 -11.85 26.13
C GLY A 779 23.06 -13.21 26.48
N LYS A 780 22.33 -14.32 26.25
CA LYS A 780 22.82 -15.67 26.54
C LYS A 780 23.69 -16.21 25.41
N THR A 781 24.77 -16.87 25.79
CA THR A 781 25.75 -17.46 24.86
C THR A 781 26.05 -18.90 25.26
N VAL A 782 26.70 -19.65 24.36
CA VAL A 782 27.05 -21.07 24.55
C VAL A 782 27.93 -21.28 25.79
N GLU A 783 28.76 -20.29 26.13
CA GLU A 783 29.67 -20.31 27.29
C GLU A 783 28.98 -19.95 28.62
N ASN A 784 27.83 -19.28 28.59
CA ASN A 784 27.17 -18.73 29.79
C ASN A 784 25.79 -19.34 30.10
N ASP A 785 25.22 -20.13 29.20
CA ASP A 785 23.88 -20.72 29.34
C ASP A 785 23.83 -22.12 28.71
N LEU A 786 23.64 -23.14 29.55
CA LEU A 786 23.61 -24.54 29.10
C LEU A 786 22.47 -24.80 28.10
N VAL A 787 21.32 -24.13 28.26
CA VAL A 787 20.18 -24.30 27.35
C VAL A 787 20.51 -23.70 25.98
N MET A 788 21.25 -22.58 25.93
CA MET A 788 21.75 -22.00 24.67
C MET A 788 22.71 -22.93 23.93
N ASN A 789 23.63 -23.61 24.65
CA ASN A 789 24.46 -24.68 24.07
C ASN A 789 23.62 -25.84 23.52
N GLU A 790 22.57 -26.24 24.25
CA GLU A 790 21.70 -27.32 23.83
C GLU A 790 20.92 -26.97 22.55
N ILE A 791 20.31 -25.79 22.49
CA ILE A 791 19.61 -25.22 21.32
C ILE A 791 20.55 -25.15 20.10
N MET A 792 21.75 -24.59 20.25
CA MET A 792 22.72 -24.45 19.15
C MET A 792 23.06 -25.79 18.48
N THR A 793 23.33 -26.83 19.28
CA THR A 793 23.60 -28.17 18.72
C THR A 793 22.36 -28.78 18.06
N MET A 794 21.13 -28.56 18.56
CA MET A 794 19.92 -29.04 17.87
C MET A 794 19.78 -28.40 16.48
N LEU A 795 19.99 -27.08 16.37
CA LEU A 795 20.00 -26.38 15.09
C LEU A 795 21.16 -26.82 14.18
N SER A 796 22.28 -27.32 14.73
CA SER A 796 23.38 -27.91 13.96
C SER A 796 23.04 -29.28 13.34
N PHE A 797 22.09 -30.02 13.93
CA PHE A 797 21.64 -31.31 13.39
C PHE A 797 20.84 -31.12 12.09
N ASP A 798 20.01 -30.09 12.02
CA ASP A 798 19.27 -29.72 10.81
C ASP A 798 20.19 -29.34 9.65
N GLY A 799 21.27 -28.61 9.92
CA GLY A 799 22.27 -28.27 8.91
C GLY A 799 23.12 -29.46 8.42
N SER A 800 22.97 -30.66 8.99
CA SER A 800 23.72 -31.85 8.59
C SER A 800 23.04 -32.67 7.49
N GLU A 801 23.84 -33.47 6.77
CA GLU A 801 23.38 -34.32 5.65
C GLU A 801 22.90 -35.71 6.10
N GLY A 802 23.18 -36.09 7.35
CA GLY A 802 22.74 -37.35 7.94
C GLY A 802 21.43 -37.24 8.72
N GLY A 803 21.09 -38.32 9.42
CA GLY A 803 20.06 -38.30 10.45
C GLY A 803 20.51 -37.64 11.75
N TRP A 804 19.60 -37.56 12.73
CA TRP A 804 19.86 -37.15 14.10
C TRP A 804 18.93 -37.87 15.08
N ALA A 805 19.31 -37.97 16.36
CA ALA A 805 18.43 -38.50 17.40
C ALA A 805 18.67 -37.87 18.78
N VAL A 806 17.60 -37.82 19.56
CA VAL A 806 17.52 -37.41 20.97
C VAL A 806 16.75 -38.48 21.72
N LEU A 807 17.38 -39.17 22.66
CA LEU A 807 16.76 -40.14 23.56
C LEU A 807 16.63 -39.51 24.95
N ALA A 808 15.44 -39.59 25.55
CA ALA A 808 15.19 -39.05 26.88
C ALA A 808 14.33 -39.99 27.74
N ARG A 809 14.38 -39.78 29.05
CA ARG A 809 13.54 -40.46 30.05
C ARG A 809 13.18 -39.50 31.18
N GLY A 810 11.88 -39.28 31.37
CA GLY A 810 11.38 -38.30 32.34
C GLY A 810 11.93 -36.89 32.10
N ASN A 811 12.04 -36.10 33.17
CA ASN A 811 12.26 -34.65 33.06
C ASN A 811 13.74 -34.23 33.14
N SER A 812 14.69 -35.17 33.31
CA SER A 812 16.10 -34.85 33.59
C SER A 812 17.14 -35.72 32.89
N GLU A 813 16.78 -36.89 32.34
CA GLU A 813 17.71 -37.71 31.56
C GLU A 813 17.48 -37.47 30.06
N LEU A 814 18.42 -36.84 29.38
CA LEU A 814 18.38 -36.59 27.93
C LEU A 814 19.79 -36.73 27.33
N VAL A 815 19.90 -37.43 26.21
CA VAL A 815 21.14 -37.68 25.45
C VAL A 815 20.87 -37.57 23.96
N ARG A 816 21.82 -37.05 23.19
CA ARG A 816 21.61 -36.68 21.78
C ARG A 816 22.90 -36.76 20.97
N ALA A 817 22.78 -37.07 19.68
CA ALA A 817 23.90 -37.04 18.73
C ALA A 817 23.43 -37.01 17.28
N LYS A 818 24.36 -36.67 16.39
CA LYS A 818 24.22 -36.90 14.94
C LYS A 818 23.99 -38.39 14.67
N GLY A 819 23.12 -38.71 13.72
CA GLY A 819 22.56 -40.05 13.51
C GLY A 819 23.58 -41.12 13.12
N GLY A 820 24.72 -40.74 12.53
CA GLY A 820 25.84 -41.65 12.30
C GLY A 820 26.46 -42.14 13.62
N LEU A 821 26.87 -41.20 14.48
CA LEU A 821 27.42 -41.50 15.81
C LEU A 821 26.39 -42.23 16.70
N PHE A 822 25.14 -41.79 16.69
CA PHE A 822 24.06 -42.42 17.47
C PHE A 822 23.84 -43.88 17.02
N LEU A 823 23.80 -44.13 15.70
CA LEU A 823 23.64 -45.48 15.17
C LEU A 823 24.82 -46.38 15.52
N THR A 824 26.07 -45.93 15.35
CA THR A 824 27.26 -46.69 15.78
C THR A 824 27.19 -47.01 17.27
N CYS A 825 26.83 -46.03 18.10
CA CYS A 825 26.69 -46.20 19.53
C CYS A 825 25.63 -47.25 19.92
N LEU A 826 24.50 -47.32 19.21
CA LEU A 826 23.51 -48.38 19.40
C LEU A 826 24.01 -49.76 18.92
N GLN A 827 24.72 -49.82 17.79
CA GLN A 827 25.31 -51.07 17.28
C GLN A 827 26.42 -51.63 18.20
N ASP A 828 27.06 -50.77 19.00
CA ASP A 828 28.07 -51.13 19.99
C ASP A 828 27.52 -51.69 21.32
N TYR A 829 26.21 -51.57 21.58
CA TYR A 829 25.59 -51.88 22.88
C TYR A 829 26.05 -53.21 23.48
N GLU A 830 25.80 -54.32 22.77
CA GLU A 830 26.13 -55.68 23.20
C GLU A 830 27.63 -55.95 23.42
N LYS A 831 28.52 -55.12 22.85
CA LYS A 831 29.98 -55.33 22.89
C LYS A 831 30.69 -54.45 23.90
N HIS A 832 30.23 -53.21 24.08
CA HIS A 832 31.05 -52.17 24.71
C HIS A 832 30.40 -51.55 25.96
N TRP A 833 29.07 -51.40 26.02
CA TRP A 833 28.44 -50.63 27.12
C TRP A 833 27.19 -51.26 27.76
N ARG A 834 26.77 -52.47 27.35
CA ARG A 834 25.64 -53.21 27.96
C ARG A 834 25.75 -53.37 29.48
N GLU A 835 26.91 -53.78 29.99
CA GLU A 835 27.10 -53.95 31.44
C GLU A 835 27.14 -52.60 32.17
N THR A 836 27.70 -51.56 31.55
CA THR A 836 27.65 -50.18 32.05
C THR A 836 26.20 -49.68 32.14
N ALA A 837 25.35 -50.01 31.16
CA ALA A 837 23.93 -49.66 31.17
C ALA A 837 23.14 -50.36 32.28
N ARG A 838 23.50 -51.60 32.63
CA ARG A 838 22.93 -52.30 33.81
C ARG A 838 23.34 -51.66 35.13
N GLN A 839 24.53 -51.06 35.21
CA GLN A 839 25.07 -50.46 36.43
C GLN A 839 24.64 -48.99 36.63
N LYS A 840 24.66 -48.19 35.56
CA LYS A 840 24.39 -46.73 35.59
C LYS A 840 23.01 -46.33 35.06
N GLY A 841 22.26 -47.25 34.46
CA GLY A 841 21.10 -46.92 33.63
C GLY A 841 21.47 -46.62 32.18
N VAL A 842 20.48 -46.67 31.28
CA VAL A 842 20.72 -46.60 29.83
C VAL A 842 21.17 -45.20 29.38
N ILE A 843 20.54 -44.12 29.87
CA ILE A 843 20.88 -42.75 29.42
C ILE A 843 22.34 -42.37 29.81
N PRO A 844 22.79 -42.55 31.07
CA PRO A 844 24.16 -42.20 31.43
C PRO A 844 25.21 -43.07 30.73
N ALA A 845 24.96 -44.37 30.56
CA ALA A 845 25.89 -45.26 29.85
C ALA A 845 25.97 -44.97 28.33
N LEU A 846 24.85 -44.57 27.72
CA LEU A 846 24.82 -44.14 26.32
C LEU A 846 25.58 -42.81 26.13
N GLN A 847 25.44 -41.86 27.06
CA GLN A 847 26.21 -40.61 27.07
C GLN A 847 27.72 -40.88 27.26
N ASP A 848 28.10 -41.77 28.18
CA ASP A 848 29.49 -42.18 28.39
C ASP A 848 30.12 -42.78 27.13
N HIS A 849 29.40 -43.64 26.39
CA HIS A 849 29.92 -44.23 25.14
C HIS A 849 29.93 -43.23 23.97
N LEU A 850 28.90 -42.38 23.83
CA LEU A 850 28.91 -41.29 22.85
C LEU A 850 30.10 -40.35 23.08
N ASN A 851 30.42 -40.00 24.32
CA ASN A 851 31.57 -39.16 24.64
C ASN A 851 32.91 -39.78 24.22
N GLN A 852 33.03 -41.12 24.24
CA GLN A 852 34.21 -41.84 23.74
C GLN A 852 34.29 -41.90 22.21
N LEU A 853 33.15 -41.84 21.51
CA LEU A 853 33.06 -41.84 20.05
C LEU A 853 33.26 -40.45 19.41
N HIS A 854 33.33 -39.36 20.19
CA HIS A 854 33.51 -38.00 19.66
C HIS A 854 34.92 -37.76 19.13
N THR A 855 35.04 -37.41 17.84
CA THR A 855 36.31 -37.06 17.21
C THR A 855 36.70 -35.59 17.45
N PRO A 856 37.98 -35.28 17.78
CA PRO A 856 38.48 -33.89 17.89
C PRO A 856 38.38 -33.07 16.59
N HIS A 857 38.23 -33.78 15.46
CA HIS A 857 37.90 -33.21 14.16
C HIS A 857 36.44 -33.51 13.85
N HIS A 858 35.63 -32.46 13.81
CA HIS A 858 34.25 -32.47 13.32
C HIS A 858 33.99 -31.17 12.55
N CYS A 859 33.13 -31.23 11.53
CA CYS A 859 32.66 -30.05 10.81
C CYS A 859 31.17 -29.90 11.10
N ASN A 860 30.80 -28.79 11.74
CA ASN A 860 29.40 -28.48 12.05
C ASN A 860 28.90 -27.39 11.11
N ARG A 861 27.93 -27.74 10.28
CA ARG A 861 27.20 -26.80 9.44
C ARG A 861 26.02 -26.27 10.25
N PHE A 862 26.22 -25.14 10.92
CA PHE A 862 25.12 -24.37 11.51
C PHE A 862 24.46 -23.53 10.41
N VAL A 863 23.21 -23.86 10.06
CA VAL A 863 22.40 -23.03 9.16
C VAL A 863 21.58 -22.10 10.03
N LEU A 864 21.91 -20.80 10.02
CA LEU A 864 21.08 -19.79 10.68
C LEU A 864 19.68 -19.82 10.05
N PRO A 865 18.61 -20.00 10.83
CA PRO A 865 17.24 -19.81 10.34
C PRO A 865 17.11 -18.40 9.76
N GLY A 866 16.56 -18.28 8.56
CA GLY A 866 16.41 -17.00 7.83
C GLY A 866 15.45 -15.99 8.47
N THR A 867 15.15 -16.14 9.77
CA THR A 867 14.48 -15.20 10.67
C THR A 867 15.45 -14.22 11.35
N ALA A 868 16.76 -14.48 11.35
CA ALA A 868 17.76 -13.61 11.98
C ALA A 868 17.95 -12.28 11.22
N GLY A 869 17.15 -11.27 11.56
CA GLY A 869 17.29 -9.89 11.06
C GLY A 869 18.65 -9.26 11.36
N SER A 870 19.33 -9.75 12.41
CA SER A 870 20.76 -9.57 12.66
C SER A 870 21.46 -10.93 12.65
N ILE A 871 22.18 -11.24 11.56
CA ILE A 871 23.13 -12.37 11.52
C ILE A 871 24.29 -12.03 12.47
N PRO A 872 24.59 -12.84 13.50
CA PRO A 872 25.72 -12.57 14.39
C PRO A 872 27.04 -12.54 13.62
N GLU A 873 27.93 -11.60 13.94
CA GLU A 873 29.25 -11.49 13.28
C GLU A 873 30.19 -12.64 13.66
N ASN A 874 29.99 -13.22 14.85
CA ASN A 874 30.72 -14.38 15.35
C ASN A 874 29.71 -15.37 15.97
N VAL A 875 29.89 -16.65 15.66
CA VAL A 875 29.15 -17.77 16.26
C VAL A 875 30.17 -18.80 16.69
N VAL A 876 30.06 -19.34 17.90
CA VAL A 876 30.92 -20.43 18.39
C VAL A 876 30.27 -21.80 18.16
N CYS A 877 31.11 -22.78 17.83
CA CYS A 877 30.69 -24.17 17.69
C CYS A 877 30.45 -24.79 19.07
N SER A 878 29.23 -25.27 19.33
CA SER A 878 28.83 -25.92 20.58
C SER A 878 29.62 -27.20 20.91
N GLU A 879 30.14 -27.92 19.92
CA GLU A 879 30.92 -29.16 20.13
C GLU A 879 32.43 -28.92 20.39
N CYS A 880 32.98 -27.72 20.15
CA CYS A 880 34.42 -27.45 20.40
C CYS A 880 34.81 -26.01 20.80
N GLY A 881 33.86 -25.10 21.02
CA GLY A 881 34.09 -23.70 21.41
C GLY A 881 34.76 -22.81 20.36
N LYS A 882 35.14 -23.34 19.19
CA LYS A 882 35.82 -22.59 18.13
C LYS A 882 34.85 -21.68 17.39
N SER A 883 35.31 -20.47 17.03
CA SER A 883 34.58 -19.57 16.12
C SER A 883 34.32 -20.25 14.77
N MET A 884 33.09 -20.14 14.29
CA MET A 884 32.61 -20.73 13.04
C MET A 884 32.78 -19.76 11.87
N GLN A 885 33.23 -20.26 10.73
CA GLN A 885 33.40 -19.45 9.52
C GLN A 885 32.03 -19.17 8.86
N ARG A 886 31.74 -17.90 8.58
CA ARG A 886 30.50 -17.47 7.94
C ARG A 886 30.55 -17.64 6.42
N TYR A 887 29.74 -18.55 5.90
CA TYR A 887 29.53 -18.74 4.46
C TYR A 887 28.10 -18.33 4.06
N ILE A 888 27.96 -17.72 2.88
CA ILE A 888 26.66 -17.52 2.23
C ILE A 888 26.49 -18.67 1.24
N MET A 889 25.34 -19.38 1.29
CA MET A 889 25.07 -20.52 0.43
C MET A 889 23.82 -20.26 -0.41
N TYR A 890 23.93 -20.49 -1.71
CA TYR A 890 22.83 -20.50 -2.65
C TYR A 890 22.58 -21.96 -3.06
N GLN A 891 21.34 -22.43 -2.90
CA GLN A 891 20.93 -23.79 -3.29
C GLN A 891 19.73 -23.67 -4.23
N CYS A 892 19.88 -24.14 -5.46
CA CYS A 892 18.75 -24.30 -6.38
C CYS A 892 17.93 -25.52 -5.95
N CYS A 893 16.61 -25.48 -6.10
CA CYS A 893 15.73 -26.56 -5.69
C CYS A 893 15.20 -27.33 -6.90
N ASP A 894 15.71 -28.55 -7.08
CA ASP A 894 15.06 -29.65 -7.81
C ASP A 894 15.39 -30.99 -7.08
N GLU A 895 15.31 -30.95 -5.75
CA GLU A 895 15.48 -32.06 -4.79
C GLU A 895 14.45 -31.93 -3.64
#